data_AF-A0A7W0L0W4-F1
#
_entry.id   AF-A0A7W0L0W4-F1
#
_cell.length_a   1.000
_cell.length_b   1.000
_cell.length_c   1.000
_cell.angle_alpha   90.00
_cell.angle_beta   90.00
_cell.angle_gamma   90.00
#
_symmetry.space_group_name_H-M   'P 1'
#
loop_
_entity.id
_entity.type
_entity.pdbx_description
1 polymer ?
#
loop_
_entity_poly.entity_id
_entity_poly.type
_entity_poly.pdbx_seq_one_letter_code
_entity_poly.pdbx_strand_id
1 'polypeptide(L)'
;VAEDPVEVVTGVFRPVADGTTPPAGTAVEEGTVVVLRMAVPRRVRMPDLRGRTPAIATAVLGQVGLRLTDRDPEAVASSARPGTIVRQSPTAPREVTIGSTVAVTVAEPWSVEVPDLDGLSVDAVPRRLQAAAAPVLEKLGRPGDAAGLTLGAVTPAASTRDIGTVVGQRPDAGESRFLYGTVDVSVAARPATVVPDVRRLHQLAATARLTEADLVLGGVRRRPSRTVAVGGVLEQRPLPADEVDPGTAVDVVVSSGQRAVVPNVLGRPVPVAIETITSAGFGVAPVRRDAGSSDSVPGTVVFQVPAPGSSVVAGTEVELTVAVGVPRVIGRTFADAVHELESLGYVVARVDEPVTEGSGTVLVQDPQAGTPADAGTVVTLVVGVSTRVFVPDLTGLDIVDATDRLTETGLVLAGTSTVPADGREGLVVEQTPIADEEVVRGTGVSVVLGAPVVVAVIVPAVVGLTQEAARQALAAANLVIEVRELRPSGEVAPGVVMEQEPVAGSARPPGSVVAVVVATEGVVTVPAVVGLGLAEAERLVVAARLHIDAGPIRPGTLVVTSQRPAAGAQAVIGSTVVVTVQGIVAAPALEGLLITVARATAQRMGLTLAESLEFGGIRPGLVLSQDPLAGEPVPVGGTIAVTVSRFGRPGSEFDLDIFERPEVVVTRPDRIGPVIRPGPIFERPGLLDRIVRPDG
;
A
#
# COMPACT_ATOMS: atom_id res chain seq x y z
N VAL A 1 -49.00 -6.70 -107.07
CA VAL A 1 -47.99 -6.06 -107.93
C VAL A 1 -47.91 -6.88 -109.20
N ALA A 2 -48.17 -6.21 -110.33
CA ALA A 2 -48.16 -6.70 -111.72
C ALA A 2 -49.10 -7.88 -112.03
N GLU A 3 -50.27 -7.56 -112.59
CA GLU A 3 -51.10 -8.49 -113.34
C GLU A 3 -50.41 -8.75 -114.69
N ASP A 4 -49.94 -9.97 -114.93
CA ASP A 4 -49.65 -10.43 -116.29
C ASP A 4 -50.98 -10.57 -117.04
N PRO A 5 -51.11 -10.00 -118.26
CA PRO A 5 -52.35 -10.11 -119.01
C PRO A 5 -52.60 -11.57 -119.40
N VAL A 6 -53.76 -12.09 -119.00
CA VAL A 6 -54.23 -13.42 -119.41
C VAL A 6 -54.43 -13.41 -120.93
N GLU A 7 -53.52 -14.06 -121.63
CA GLU A 7 -53.55 -14.19 -123.08
C GLU A 7 -54.61 -15.23 -123.48
N VAL A 8 -55.83 -14.77 -123.73
CA VAL A 8 -56.89 -15.61 -124.30
C VAL A 8 -56.65 -15.70 -125.81
N VAL A 9 -55.96 -16.75 -126.24
CA VAL A 9 -55.70 -17.01 -127.67
C VAL A 9 -57.00 -17.39 -128.36
N THR A 10 -57.60 -16.48 -129.15
CA THR A 10 -58.74 -16.80 -130.01
C THR A 10 -58.27 -17.18 -131.41
N GLY A 11 -58.02 -18.47 -131.64
CA GLY A 11 -57.84 -19.04 -132.98
C GLY A 11 -59.17 -19.06 -133.76
N VAL A 12 -59.10 -18.91 -135.09
CA VAL A 12 -60.27 -18.89 -135.99
C VAL A 12 -60.95 -20.26 -135.98
N PHE A 13 -62.06 -20.40 -135.26
CA PHE A 13 -62.89 -21.59 -135.28
C PHE A 13 -64.12 -21.38 -136.15
N ARG A 14 -64.39 -22.35 -137.05
CA ARG A 14 -65.63 -22.39 -137.83
C ARG A 14 -66.79 -22.65 -136.85
N PRO A 15 -67.75 -21.72 -136.70
CA PRO A 15 -68.78 -21.88 -135.71
C PRO A 15 -69.80 -22.94 -136.16
N VAL A 16 -70.28 -23.77 -135.23
CA VAL A 16 -71.30 -24.80 -135.46
C VAL A 16 -72.62 -24.29 -134.86
N ALA A 17 -73.70 -24.37 -135.63
CA ALA A 17 -75.03 -23.92 -135.20
C ALA A 17 -75.63 -24.90 -134.17
N ASP A 18 -76.05 -24.39 -133.01
CA ASP A 18 -76.59 -25.16 -131.88
C ASP A 18 -78.11 -24.93 -131.67
N GLY A 19 -78.74 -24.03 -132.44
CA GLY A 19 -80.20 -23.86 -132.45
C GLY A 19 -80.70 -22.76 -133.40
N THR A 20 -82.00 -22.79 -133.73
CA THR A 20 -82.69 -21.78 -134.56
C THR A 20 -83.93 -21.21 -133.88
N THR A 21 -84.35 -20.00 -134.25
CA THR A 21 -85.63 -19.41 -133.81
C THR A 21 -86.36 -18.77 -135.00
N PRO A 22 -87.62 -19.16 -135.30
CA PRO A 22 -88.37 -20.24 -134.66
C PRO A 22 -87.71 -21.63 -134.83
N PRO A 23 -87.99 -22.61 -133.94
CA PRO A 23 -87.33 -23.90 -133.95
C PRO A 23 -87.54 -24.65 -135.29
N ALA A 24 -86.58 -25.50 -135.64
CA ALA A 24 -86.67 -26.31 -136.85
C ALA A 24 -87.98 -27.12 -136.89
N GLY A 25 -88.72 -27.02 -137.99
CA GLY A 25 -90.04 -27.66 -138.17
C GLY A 25 -91.26 -26.74 -137.99
N THR A 26 -91.06 -25.47 -137.61
CA THR A 26 -92.14 -24.49 -137.49
C THR A 26 -92.56 -23.94 -138.86
N ALA A 27 -93.84 -24.01 -139.21
CA ALA A 27 -94.38 -23.39 -140.43
C ALA A 27 -94.42 -21.86 -140.27
N VAL A 28 -93.79 -21.13 -141.19
CA VAL A 28 -93.71 -19.67 -141.18
C VAL A 28 -94.09 -19.11 -142.55
N GLU A 29 -94.66 -17.92 -142.56
CA GLU A 29 -94.97 -17.24 -143.82
C GLU A 29 -93.70 -16.83 -144.56
N GLU A 30 -93.77 -16.86 -145.89
CA GLU A 30 -92.66 -16.54 -146.79
C GLU A 30 -92.16 -15.10 -146.54
N GLY A 31 -90.89 -14.97 -146.17
CA GLY A 31 -90.25 -13.70 -145.76
C GLY A 31 -89.86 -13.61 -144.28
N THR A 32 -90.21 -14.60 -143.44
CA THR A 32 -89.86 -14.62 -142.01
C THR A 32 -88.36 -14.92 -141.78
N VAL A 33 -87.67 -14.10 -140.99
CA VAL A 33 -86.23 -14.26 -140.66
C VAL A 33 -86.02 -15.34 -139.59
N VAL A 34 -85.18 -16.34 -139.89
CA VAL A 34 -84.76 -17.38 -138.92
C VAL A 34 -83.38 -17.03 -138.38
N VAL A 35 -83.28 -16.91 -137.05
CA VAL A 35 -82.01 -16.60 -136.37
C VAL A 35 -81.29 -17.90 -136.00
N LEU A 36 -80.00 -18.00 -136.34
CA LEU A 36 -79.11 -19.14 -136.01
C LEU A 36 -78.21 -18.80 -134.82
N ARG A 37 -78.17 -19.67 -133.81
CA ARG A 37 -77.30 -19.55 -132.62
C ARG A 37 -76.07 -20.47 -132.76
N MET A 38 -74.87 -19.99 -132.45
CA MET A 38 -73.59 -20.71 -132.68
C MET A 38 -72.70 -20.75 -131.42
N ALA A 39 -71.96 -21.86 -131.16
CA ALA A 39 -71.12 -22.04 -129.96
C ALA A 39 -69.65 -22.49 -130.25
N VAL A 40 -68.68 -22.08 -129.41
CA VAL A 40 -67.23 -22.43 -129.51
C VAL A 40 -66.59 -22.65 -128.11
N PRO A 41 -65.84 -23.75 -127.83
CA PRO A 41 -65.21 -24.01 -126.52
C PRO A 41 -63.81 -23.38 -126.34
N ARG A 42 -63.44 -23.00 -125.09
CA ARG A 42 -62.18 -22.29 -124.71
C ARG A 42 -61.32 -23.10 -123.70
N ARG A 43 -59.97 -23.04 -123.76
CA ARG A 43 -59.00 -23.73 -122.86
C ARG A 43 -58.10 -22.73 -122.09
N VAL A 44 -57.53 -23.13 -120.94
CA VAL A 44 -56.71 -22.28 -120.03
C VAL A 44 -55.52 -23.04 -119.41
N ARG A 45 -54.50 -22.32 -118.92
CA ARG A 45 -53.27 -22.88 -118.31
C ARG A 45 -53.40 -23.04 -116.78
N MET A 46 -52.94 -24.17 -116.22
CA MET A 46 -53.02 -24.49 -114.78
C MET A 46 -52.09 -23.60 -113.92
N PRO A 47 -52.60 -22.88 -112.89
CA PRO A 47 -51.80 -22.11 -111.91
C PRO A 47 -51.14 -22.97 -110.81
N ASP A 48 -50.04 -22.50 -110.19
CA ASP A 48 -49.43 -23.13 -108.99
C ASP A 48 -50.07 -22.56 -107.70
N LEU A 49 -50.61 -23.46 -106.88
CA LEU A 49 -51.40 -23.19 -105.67
C LEU A 49 -50.63 -23.57 -104.40
N ARG A 50 -49.42 -24.14 -104.50
CA ARG A 50 -48.62 -24.52 -103.33
C ARG A 50 -48.29 -23.31 -102.46
N GLY A 51 -48.40 -23.47 -101.14
CA GLY A 51 -48.21 -22.40 -100.16
C GLY A 51 -49.37 -21.40 -100.06
N ARG A 52 -50.42 -21.53 -100.90
CA ARG A 52 -51.66 -20.75 -100.78
C ARG A 52 -52.67 -21.47 -99.91
N THR A 53 -53.62 -20.74 -99.33
CA THR A 53 -54.76 -21.33 -98.62
C THR A 53 -55.80 -21.84 -99.64
N PRO A 54 -56.63 -22.83 -99.27
CA PRO A 54 -57.72 -23.29 -100.13
C PRO A 54 -58.64 -22.16 -100.59
N ALA A 55 -58.93 -21.18 -99.72
CA ALA A 55 -59.76 -20.01 -100.07
C ALA A 55 -59.14 -19.15 -101.19
N ILE A 56 -57.83 -18.89 -101.10
CA ILE A 56 -57.11 -18.14 -102.15
C ILE A 56 -57.01 -18.98 -103.43
N ALA A 57 -56.77 -20.28 -103.30
CA ALA A 57 -56.71 -21.20 -104.43
C ALA A 57 -58.02 -21.25 -105.21
N THR A 58 -59.17 -21.27 -104.54
CA THR A 58 -60.50 -21.20 -105.18
C THR A 58 -60.66 -19.92 -106.00
N ALA A 59 -60.23 -18.78 -105.46
CA ALA A 59 -60.32 -17.50 -106.16
C ALA A 59 -59.43 -17.47 -107.42
N VAL A 60 -58.19 -17.94 -107.30
CA VAL A 60 -57.22 -18.01 -108.42
C VAL A 60 -57.71 -18.97 -109.51
N LEU A 61 -58.24 -20.13 -109.13
CA LEU A 61 -58.81 -21.08 -110.09
C LEU A 61 -60.09 -20.54 -110.75
N GLY A 62 -60.94 -19.85 -109.99
CA GLY A 62 -62.18 -19.27 -110.50
C GLY A 62 -61.96 -18.20 -111.57
N GLN A 63 -60.91 -17.39 -111.45
CA GLN A 63 -60.55 -16.37 -112.47
C GLN A 63 -60.19 -16.99 -113.82
N VAL A 64 -59.59 -18.18 -113.83
CA VAL A 64 -59.27 -18.94 -115.05
C VAL A 64 -60.38 -19.94 -115.43
N GLY A 65 -61.51 -19.95 -114.73
CA GLY A 65 -62.64 -20.83 -115.01
C GLY A 65 -62.42 -22.30 -114.62
N LEU A 66 -61.47 -22.59 -113.74
CA LEU A 66 -61.26 -23.90 -113.09
C LEU A 66 -61.92 -23.91 -111.70
N ARG A 67 -62.12 -25.10 -111.12
CA ARG A 67 -62.71 -25.24 -109.77
C ARG A 67 -61.91 -26.21 -108.92
N LEU A 68 -61.97 -26.09 -107.59
CA LEU A 68 -61.51 -27.17 -106.72
C LEU A 68 -62.49 -28.35 -106.80
N THR A 69 -62.02 -29.56 -106.48
CA THR A 69 -62.93 -30.70 -106.23
C THR A 69 -63.83 -30.40 -105.05
N ASP A 70 -65.07 -30.90 -105.10
CA ASP A 70 -66.05 -30.80 -104.01
C ASP A 70 -65.72 -31.70 -102.81
N ARG A 71 -64.70 -32.57 -102.93
CA ARG A 71 -64.14 -33.32 -101.80
C ARG A 71 -63.24 -32.45 -100.94
N ASP A 72 -63.37 -32.59 -99.63
CA ASP A 72 -62.46 -31.97 -98.68
C ASP A 72 -61.00 -32.34 -99.00
N PRO A 73 -60.08 -31.37 -98.94
CA PRO A 73 -58.70 -31.60 -99.27
C PRO A 73 -58.07 -32.56 -98.26
N GLU A 74 -57.36 -33.59 -98.75
CA GLU A 74 -56.62 -34.50 -97.88
C GLU A 74 -55.63 -33.72 -97.02
N ALA A 75 -55.58 -34.04 -95.74
CA ALA A 75 -54.81 -33.27 -94.77
C ALA A 75 -53.62 -34.11 -94.29
N VAL A 76 -52.41 -33.53 -94.27
CA VAL A 76 -51.18 -34.25 -93.94
C VAL A 76 -50.31 -33.42 -93.01
N ALA A 77 -49.74 -34.06 -91.99
CA ALA A 77 -48.74 -33.47 -91.11
C ALA A 77 -47.51 -33.04 -91.93
N SER A 78 -47.25 -31.74 -91.97
CA SER A 78 -46.20 -31.14 -92.80
C SER A 78 -45.48 -30.03 -92.04
N SER A 79 -44.23 -29.77 -92.41
CA SER A 79 -43.48 -28.59 -91.96
C SER A 79 -43.93 -27.29 -92.65
N ALA A 80 -44.81 -27.38 -93.65
CA ALA A 80 -45.46 -26.23 -94.26
C ALA A 80 -46.40 -25.52 -93.27
N ARG A 81 -46.72 -24.24 -93.54
CA ARG A 81 -47.63 -23.47 -92.69
C ARG A 81 -48.99 -24.19 -92.60
N PRO A 82 -49.51 -24.50 -91.40
CA PRO A 82 -50.80 -25.16 -91.26
C PRO A 82 -51.92 -24.43 -92.03
N GLY A 83 -52.80 -25.18 -92.69
CA GLY A 83 -53.88 -24.65 -93.52
C GLY A 83 -53.46 -24.22 -94.93
N THR A 84 -52.21 -24.43 -95.35
CA THR A 84 -51.76 -24.16 -96.73
C THR A 84 -51.66 -25.42 -97.57
N ILE A 85 -51.85 -25.27 -98.88
CA ILE A 85 -51.79 -26.35 -99.85
C ILE A 85 -50.33 -26.78 -100.03
N VAL A 86 -50.05 -28.05 -99.79
CA VAL A 86 -48.72 -28.65 -99.91
C VAL A 86 -48.56 -29.35 -101.27
N ARG A 87 -49.67 -29.86 -101.82
CA ARG A 87 -49.70 -30.59 -103.10
C ARG A 87 -50.99 -30.28 -103.87
N GLN A 88 -50.90 -30.25 -105.20
CA GLN A 88 -52.06 -30.11 -106.10
C GLN A 88 -52.02 -31.14 -107.24
N SER A 89 -53.18 -31.48 -107.79
CA SER A 89 -53.36 -32.33 -108.96
C SER A 89 -54.55 -31.86 -109.80
N PRO A 90 -54.40 -31.61 -111.12
CA PRO A 90 -53.19 -31.71 -111.94
C PRO A 90 -52.06 -30.72 -111.57
N THR A 91 -50.79 -31.10 -111.81
CA THR A 91 -49.62 -30.25 -111.56
C THR A 91 -49.43 -29.18 -112.66
N ALA A 92 -49.03 -27.97 -112.27
CA ALA A 92 -48.70 -26.88 -113.20
C ALA A 92 -47.27 -27.00 -113.77
N PRO A 93 -46.96 -26.52 -115.00
CA PRO A 93 -47.83 -25.83 -115.97
C PRO A 93 -48.43 -26.81 -117.00
N ARG A 94 -49.72 -27.10 -116.90
CA ARG A 94 -50.45 -27.98 -117.83
C ARG A 94 -51.68 -27.28 -118.37
N GLU A 95 -52.02 -27.46 -119.65
CA GLU A 95 -53.26 -26.91 -120.23
C GLU A 95 -54.46 -27.80 -119.91
N VAL A 96 -55.54 -27.17 -119.47
CA VAL A 96 -56.77 -27.83 -119.03
C VAL A 96 -58.00 -27.11 -119.58
N THR A 97 -59.06 -27.88 -119.83
CA THR A 97 -60.33 -27.34 -120.33
C THR A 97 -61.01 -26.50 -119.25
N ILE A 98 -61.53 -25.34 -119.64
CA ILE A 98 -62.33 -24.48 -118.74
C ILE A 98 -63.48 -25.33 -118.16
N GLY A 99 -63.64 -25.30 -116.83
CA GLY A 99 -64.59 -26.09 -116.06
C GLY A 99 -64.02 -27.34 -115.37
N SER A 100 -62.72 -27.66 -115.56
CA SER A 100 -62.08 -28.83 -114.92
C SER A 100 -61.83 -28.62 -113.41
N THR A 101 -61.79 -29.72 -112.64
CA THR A 101 -61.58 -29.69 -111.19
C THR A 101 -60.12 -29.99 -110.77
N VAL A 102 -59.68 -29.42 -109.63
CA VAL A 102 -58.33 -29.56 -109.07
C VAL A 102 -58.37 -30.07 -107.64
N ALA A 103 -57.68 -31.16 -107.34
CA ALA A 103 -57.51 -31.72 -106.00
C ALA A 103 -56.26 -31.14 -105.31
N VAL A 104 -56.41 -30.80 -104.03
CA VAL A 104 -55.33 -30.22 -103.21
C VAL A 104 -55.19 -30.96 -101.89
N THR A 105 -53.96 -31.05 -101.39
CA THR A 105 -53.62 -31.62 -100.07
C THR A 105 -53.14 -30.48 -99.17
N VAL A 106 -53.67 -30.35 -97.96
CA VAL A 106 -53.44 -29.23 -97.03
C VAL A 106 -52.61 -29.67 -95.81
N ALA A 107 -51.78 -28.78 -95.28
CA ALA A 107 -50.98 -29.05 -94.07
C ALA A 107 -51.82 -28.97 -92.78
N GLU A 108 -51.75 -29.96 -91.90
CA GLU A 108 -52.37 -29.92 -90.56
C GLU A 108 -51.42 -29.33 -89.49
N PRO A 109 -51.95 -28.65 -88.46
CA PRO A 109 -51.14 -28.18 -87.33
C PRO A 109 -50.67 -29.34 -86.45
N TRP A 110 -49.47 -29.21 -85.88
CA TRP A 110 -48.90 -30.19 -84.97
C TRP A 110 -49.53 -30.09 -83.58
N SER A 111 -50.01 -31.21 -83.05
CA SER A 111 -50.51 -31.35 -81.67
C SER A 111 -49.50 -32.06 -80.77
N VAL A 112 -49.56 -31.75 -79.48
CA VAL A 112 -48.81 -32.34 -78.39
C VAL A 112 -49.81 -32.78 -77.33
N GLU A 113 -49.66 -33.97 -76.77
CA GLU A 113 -50.46 -34.39 -75.62
C GLU A 113 -50.02 -33.64 -74.36
N VAL A 114 -50.99 -33.10 -73.62
CA VAL A 114 -50.73 -32.39 -72.38
C VAL A 114 -50.24 -33.40 -71.32
N PRO A 115 -49.06 -33.22 -70.72
CA PRO A 115 -48.57 -34.11 -69.67
C PRO A 115 -49.38 -33.95 -68.37
N ASP A 116 -49.34 -34.97 -67.51
CA ASP A 116 -49.85 -34.85 -66.14
C ASP A 116 -48.91 -33.98 -65.29
N LEU A 117 -49.48 -32.93 -64.71
CA LEU A 117 -48.84 -31.95 -63.83
C LEU A 117 -49.33 -32.05 -62.38
N ASP A 118 -50.30 -32.94 -62.06
CA ASP A 118 -50.82 -33.05 -60.69
C ASP A 118 -49.70 -33.44 -59.71
N GLY A 119 -49.69 -32.79 -58.54
CA GLY A 119 -48.70 -33.07 -57.49
C GLY A 119 -47.29 -32.52 -57.76
N LEU A 120 -47.03 -31.89 -58.90
CA LEU A 120 -45.77 -31.19 -59.14
C LEU A 120 -45.75 -29.82 -58.44
N SER A 121 -44.55 -29.38 -58.05
CA SER A 121 -44.34 -27.96 -57.71
C SER A 121 -44.50 -27.10 -58.96
N VAL A 122 -45.14 -25.92 -58.83
CA VAL A 122 -45.34 -24.98 -59.93
C VAL A 122 -44.05 -24.62 -60.67
N ASP A 123 -42.91 -24.59 -59.98
CA ASP A 123 -41.59 -24.31 -60.57
C ASP A 123 -41.10 -25.43 -61.50
N ALA A 124 -41.57 -26.66 -61.31
CA ALA A 124 -41.22 -27.82 -62.13
C ALA A 124 -42.07 -27.94 -63.40
N VAL A 125 -43.21 -27.24 -63.47
CA VAL A 125 -44.19 -27.33 -64.57
C VAL A 125 -43.61 -26.96 -65.93
N PRO A 126 -42.85 -25.86 -66.11
CA PRO A 126 -42.31 -25.49 -67.41
C PRO A 126 -41.40 -26.56 -68.01
N ARG A 127 -40.57 -27.21 -67.18
CA ARG A 127 -39.68 -28.31 -67.62
C ARG A 127 -40.49 -29.52 -68.09
N ARG A 128 -41.59 -29.82 -67.40
CA ARG A 128 -42.47 -30.95 -67.75
C ARG A 128 -43.21 -30.71 -69.06
N LEU A 129 -43.70 -29.49 -69.30
CA LEU A 129 -44.33 -29.07 -70.55
C LEU A 129 -43.34 -29.06 -71.73
N GLN A 130 -42.12 -28.59 -71.50
CA GLN A 130 -41.04 -28.60 -72.49
C GLN A 130 -40.69 -30.03 -72.91
N ALA A 131 -40.54 -30.95 -71.94
CA ALA A 131 -40.26 -32.36 -72.22
C ALA A 131 -41.36 -33.05 -73.05
N ALA A 132 -42.63 -32.67 -72.85
CA ALA A 132 -43.75 -33.21 -73.62
C ALA A 132 -43.75 -32.74 -75.09
N ALA A 133 -43.30 -31.50 -75.35
CA ALA A 133 -43.26 -30.94 -76.70
C ALA A 133 -42.00 -31.29 -77.50
N ALA A 134 -40.91 -31.67 -76.83
CA ALA A 134 -39.63 -32.04 -77.44
C ALA A 134 -39.71 -33.04 -78.62
N PRO A 135 -40.42 -34.19 -78.55
CA PRO A 135 -40.48 -35.15 -79.65
C PRO A 135 -41.21 -34.62 -80.91
N VAL A 136 -42.10 -33.64 -80.74
CA VAL A 136 -42.80 -32.99 -81.86
C VAL A 136 -41.94 -31.89 -82.46
N LEU A 137 -41.20 -31.14 -81.64
CA LEU A 137 -40.24 -30.13 -82.08
C LEU A 137 -39.06 -30.73 -82.87
N GLU A 138 -38.57 -31.89 -82.45
CA GLU A 138 -37.50 -32.61 -83.15
C GLU A 138 -37.93 -33.02 -84.58
N LYS A 139 -39.16 -33.51 -84.75
CA LYS A 139 -39.74 -33.82 -86.08
C LYS A 139 -39.86 -32.58 -86.99
N LEU A 140 -39.92 -31.39 -86.39
CA LEU A 140 -39.95 -30.10 -87.08
C LEU A 140 -38.55 -29.52 -87.36
N GLY A 141 -37.48 -30.21 -86.98
CA GLY A 141 -36.10 -29.72 -87.09
C GLY A 141 -35.79 -28.55 -86.15
N ARG A 142 -36.58 -28.38 -85.08
CA ARG A 142 -36.36 -27.40 -84.01
C ARG A 142 -35.63 -28.08 -82.85
N PRO A 143 -34.82 -27.35 -82.07
CA PRO A 143 -34.18 -27.94 -80.91
C PRO A 143 -35.26 -28.28 -79.86
N GLY A 144 -35.13 -29.44 -79.20
CA GLY A 144 -36.16 -29.99 -78.30
C GLY A 144 -36.39 -29.18 -77.02
N ASP A 145 -35.50 -28.22 -76.73
CA ASP A 145 -35.62 -27.24 -75.66
C ASP A 145 -36.35 -25.95 -76.10
N ALA A 146 -36.74 -25.83 -77.37
CA ALA A 146 -37.54 -24.71 -77.83
C ALA A 146 -38.90 -24.66 -77.11
N ALA A 147 -39.45 -23.46 -76.95
CA ALA A 147 -40.75 -23.26 -76.34
C ALA A 147 -41.82 -24.01 -77.14
N GLY A 148 -42.34 -25.11 -76.60
CA GLY A 148 -43.42 -25.90 -77.18
C GLY A 148 -44.71 -25.61 -76.43
N LEU A 149 -45.07 -26.42 -75.44
CA LEU A 149 -46.14 -26.05 -74.51
C LEU A 149 -45.58 -25.09 -73.44
N THR A 150 -46.37 -24.09 -73.05
CA THR A 150 -45.98 -23.08 -72.05
C THR A 150 -46.96 -23.01 -70.89
N LEU A 151 -46.48 -22.62 -69.71
CA LEU A 151 -47.33 -22.39 -68.54
C LEU A 151 -48.18 -21.14 -68.78
N GLY A 152 -49.50 -21.29 -68.64
CA GLY A 152 -50.48 -20.23 -68.74
C GLY A 152 -50.79 -19.60 -67.38
N ALA A 153 -52.07 -19.41 -67.08
CA ALA A 153 -52.52 -18.83 -65.83
C ALA A 153 -52.26 -19.79 -64.65
N VAL A 154 -51.67 -19.26 -63.57
CA VAL A 154 -51.54 -19.95 -62.28
C VAL A 154 -52.59 -19.38 -61.34
N THR A 155 -53.54 -20.21 -60.92
CA THR A 155 -54.65 -19.79 -60.04
C THR A 155 -54.54 -20.46 -58.66
N PRO A 156 -54.69 -19.74 -57.55
CA PRO A 156 -54.68 -20.36 -56.23
C PRO A 156 -56.00 -21.14 -56.01
N ALA A 157 -55.89 -22.31 -55.38
CA ALA A 157 -57.02 -23.14 -54.99
C ALA A 157 -56.80 -23.68 -53.57
N ALA A 158 -57.87 -23.66 -52.77
CA ALA A 158 -57.83 -24.19 -51.41
C ALA A 158 -57.55 -25.70 -51.43
N SER A 159 -56.50 -26.13 -50.74
CA SER A 159 -56.09 -27.53 -50.69
C SER A 159 -55.33 -27.83 -49.40
N THR A 160 -55.33 -29.10 -48.98
CA THR A 160 -54.55 -29.61 -47.86
C THR A 160 -53.14 -30.06 -48.26
N ARG A 161 -52.78 -29.95 -49.55
CA ARG A 161 -51.42 -30.22 -50.05
C ARG A 161 -50.48 -29.05 -49.73
N ASP A 162 -49.18 -29.29 -49.82
CA ASP A 162 -48.15 -28.25 -49.61
C ASP A 162 -48.35 -27.06 -50.54
N ILE A 163 -48.18 -25.84 -50.03
CA ILE A 163 -48.36 -24.59 -50.79
C ILE A 163 -47.50 -24.63 -52.07
N GLY A 164 -48.09 -24.24 -53.21
CA GLY A 164 -47.42 -24.21 -54.50
C GLY A 164 -47.43 -25.54 -55.27
N THR A 165 -48.03 -26.59 -54.70
CA THR A 165 -48.30 -27.86 -55.40
C THR A 165 -49.46 -27.70 -56.37
N VAL A 166 -49.32 -28.17 -57.61
CA VAL A 166 -50.41 -28.21 -58.59
C VAL A 166 -51.49 -29.19 -58.11
N VAL A 167 -52.73 -28.72 -58.09
CA VAL A 167 -53.94 -29.47 -57.69
C VAL A 167 -54.96 -29.63 -58.81
N GLY A 168 -54.67 -29.04 -59.97
CA GLY A 168 -55.50 -29.11 -61.16
C GLY A 168 -54.82 -28.42 -62.33
N GLN A 169 -55.18 -28.83 -63.54
CA GLN A 169 -54.64 -28.29 -64.78
C GLN A 169 -55.73 -28.15 -65.83
N ARG A 170 -55.51 -27.30 -66.84
CA ARG A 170 -56.39 -27.17 -68.00
C ARG A 170 -55.57 -26.82 -69.25
N PRO A 171 -55.63 -27.57 -70.36
CA PRO A 171 -56.43 -28.79 -70.61
C PRO A 171 -56.04 -29.99 -69.72
N ASP A 172 -56.90 -31.02 -69.67
CA ASP A 172 -56.70 -32.19 -68.81
C ASP A 172 -55.53 -33.07 -69.31
N ALA A 173 -54.97 -33.91 -68.43
CA ALA A 173 -53.86 -34.78 -68.80
C ALA A 173 -54.25 -35.76 -69.92
N GLY A 174 -53.41 -35.87 -70.95
CA GLY A 174 -53.67 -36.68 -72.15
C GLY A 174 -54.52 -35.99 -73.23
N GLU A 175 -55.03 -34.78 -72.97
CA GLU A 175 -55.74 -34.01 -74.00
C GLU A 175 -54.76 -33.46 -75.05
N SER A 176 -55.19 -33.40 -76.31
CA SER A 176 -54.38 -32.84 -77.39
C SER A 176 -54.42 -31.32 -77.41
N ARG A 177 -53.25 -30.69 -77.35
CA ARG A 177 -53.09 -29.24 -77.44
C ARG A 177 -52.19 -28.87 -78.62
N PHE A 178 -52.49 -27.78 -79.31
CA PHE A 178 -51.62 -27.30 -80.38
C PHE A 178 -50.22 -26.98 -79.83
N LEU A 179 -49.19 -27.31 -80.62
CA LEU A 179 -47.83 -26.86 -80.37
C LEU A 179 -47.82 -25.32 -80.22
N TYR A 180 -47.07 -24.79 -79.25
CA TYR A 180 -47.10 -23.36 -78.84
C TYR A 180 -48.32 -22.93 -78.02
N GLY A 181 -49.18 -23.87 -77.62
CA GLY A 181 -50.30 -23.60 -76.71
C GLY A 181 -49.89 -23.41 -75.24
N THR A 182 -50.79 -22.84 -74.46
CA THR A 182 -50.67 -22.71 -73.00
C THR A 182 -51.44 -23.81 -72.26
N VAL A 183 -50.95 -24.14 -71.06
CA VAL A 183 -51.61 -24.99 -70.06
C VAL A 183 -51.74 -24.19 -68.77
N ASP A 184 -52.96 -23.93 -68.33
CA ASP A 184 -53.26 -23.23 -67.08
C ASP A 184 -53.23 -24.24 -65.93
N VAL A 185 -52.79 -23.82 -64.74
CA VAL A 185 -52.71 -24.68 -63.55
C VAL A 185 -53.36 -24.01 -62.34
N SER A 186 -53.94 -24.81 -61.47
CA SER A 186 -54.37 -24.40 -60.14
C SER A 186 -53.42 -24.95 -59.08
N VAL A 187 -52.97 -24.11 -58.14
CA VAL A 187 -51.98 -24.46 -57.10
C VAL A 187 -52.56 -24.37 -55.70
N ALA A 188 -52.13 -25.27 -54.83
CA ALA A 188 -52.53 -25.31 -53.43
C ALA A 188 -52.15 -24.00 -52.70
N ALA A 189 -53.14 -23.38 -52.06
CA ALA A 189 -52.99 -22.24 -51.16
C ALA A 189 -53.69 -22.53 -49.82
N ARG A 190 -53.19 -21.91 -48.74
CA ARG A 190 -53.85 -21.99 -47.42
C ARG A 190 -55.19 -21.25 -47.46
N PRO A 191 -56.20 -21.70 -46.70
CA PRO A 191 -57.44 -20.94 -46.55
C PRO A 191 -57.13 -19.57 -45.89
N ALA A 192 -57.82 -18.52 -46.34
CA ALA A 192 -57.73 -17.21 -45.71
C ALA A 192 -58.15 -17.28 -44.24
N THR A 193 -57.47 -16.54 -43.37
CA THR A 193 -57.85 -16.37 -41.96
C THR A 193 -58.54 -15.02 -41.76
N VAL A 194 -59.42 -14.95 -40.77
CA VAL A 194 -60.19 -13.74 -40.48
C VAL A 194 -59.48 -12.93 -39.39
N VAL A 195 -59.27 -11.64 -39.63
CA VAL A 195 -58.61 -10.75 -38.66
C VAL A 195 -59.51 -10.53 -37.43
N PRO A 196 -59.08 -10.90 -36.21
CA PRO A 196 -59.87 -10.70 -35.00
C PRO A 196 -59.88 -9.23 -34.57
N ASP A 197 -60.92 -8.80 -33.84
CA ASP A 197 -60.95 -7.47 -33.20
C ASP A 197 -60.08 -7.48 -31.94
N VAL A 198 -58.97 -6.76 -32.01
CA VAL A 198 -58.05 -6.55 -30.89
C VAL A 198 -58.17 -5.15 -30.28
N ARG A 199 -59.10 -4.31 -30.76
CA ARG A 199 -59.32 -2.97 -30.18
C ARG A 199 -59.76 -3.10 -28.72
N ARG A 200 -59.34 -2.13 -27.91
CA ARG A 200 -59.54 -2.06 -26.45
C ARG A 200 -58.87 -3.17 -25.63
N LEU A 201 -58.37 -4.24 -26.25
CA LEU A 201 -57.56 -5.22 -25.54
C LEU A 201 -56.21 -4.60 -25.16
N HIS A 202 -55.65 -5.05 -24.03
CA HIS A 202 -54.27 -4.75 -23.68
C HIS A 202 -53.33 -5.42 -24.70
N GLN A 203 -52.22 -4.77 -25.06
CA GLN A 203 -51.30 -5.23 -26.11
C GLN A 203 -50.95 -6.73 -26.00
N LEU A 204 -50.70 -7.24 -24.79
CA LEU A 204 -50.39 -8.65 -24.56
C LEU A 204 -51.55 -9.59 -24.98
N ALA A 205 -52.79 -9.22 -24.63
CA ALA A 205 -53.98 -9.98 -24.99
C ALA A 205 -54.28 -9.87 -26.50
N ALA A 206 -54.01 -8.70 -27.10
CA ALA A 206 -54.08 -8.51 -28.55
C ALA A 206 -53.10 -9.45 -29.28
N THR A 207 -51.84 -9.54 -28.83
CA THR A 207 -50.86 -10.47 -29.41
C THR A 207 -51.33 -11.91 -29.33
N ALA A 208 -51.78 -12.36 -28.16
CA ALA A 208 -52.28 -13.72 -27.98
C ALA A 208 -53.45 -14.02 -28.93
N ARG A 209 -54.38 -13.07 -29.08
CA ARG A 209 -55.55 -13.22 -29.95
C ARG A 209 -55.21 -13.24 -31.44
N LEU A 210 -54.17 -12.51 -31.86
CA LEU A 210 -53.66 -12.56 -33.24
C LEU A 210 -52.97 -13.89 -33.52
N THR A 211 -52.11 -14.36 -32.62
CA THR A 211 -51.41 -15.63 -32.78
C THR A 211 -52.36 -16.82 -32.83
N GLU A 212 -53.45 -16.79 -32.05
CA GLU A 212 -54.51 -17.81 -32.11
C GLU A 212 -55.23 -17.84 -33.47
N ALA A 213 -55.25 -16.73 -34.20
CA ALA A 213 -55.84 -16.61 -35.53
C ALA A 213 -54.82 -16.83 -36.67
N ASP A 214 -53.64 -17.38 -36.37
CA ASP A 214 -52.49 -17.51 -37.30
C ASP A 214 -52.02 -16.17 -37.88
N LEU A 215 -52.16 -15.07 -37.14
CA LEU A 215 -51.67 -13.73 -37.50
C LEU A 215 -50.53 -13.30 -36.58
N VAL A 216 -49.75 -12.32 -37.03
CA VAL A 216 -48.62 -11.78 -36.25
C VAL A 216 -48.84 -10.32 -35.89
N LEU A 217 -48.32 -9.90 -34.73
CA LEU A 217 -48.33 -8.49 -34.37
C LEU A 217 -47.34 -7.73 -35.26
N GLY A 218 -47.83 -6.72 -35.97
CA GLY A 218 -47.02 -5.81 -36.80
C GLY A 218 -46.43 -4.65 -36.00
N GLY A 219 -46.41 -3.48 -36.63
CA GLY A 219 -45.92 -2.23 -36.05
C GLY A 219 -46.81 -1.71 -34.92
N VAL A 220 -46.19 -1.38 -33.78
CA VAL A 220 -46.87 -0.80 -32.61
C VAL A 220 -46.55 0.68 -32.51
N ARG A 221 -47.54 1.54 -32.77
CA ARG A 221 -47.44 3.00 -32.58
C ARG A 221 -48.12 3.42 -31.30
N ARG A 222 -47.66 4.50 -30.65
CA ARG A 222 -48.28 5.02 -29.42
C ARG A 222 -48.96 6.36 -29.68
N ARG A 223 -50.17 6.56 -29.14
CA ARG A 223 -50.90 7.83 -29.20
C ARG A 223 -51.58 8.13 -27.85
N PRO A 224 -51.58 9.39 -27.37
CA PRO A 224 -52.30 9.74 -26.16
C PRO A 224 -53.80 9.56 -26.34
N SER A 225 -54.48 9.06 -25.30
CA SER A 225 -55.93 8.90 -25.27
C SER A 225 -56.46 9.13 -23.86
N ARG A 226 -57.63 9.77 -23.77
CA ARG A 226 -58.34 10.00 -22.51
C ARG A 226 -59.34 8.90 -22.16
N THR A 227 -59.68 8.04 -23.13
CA THR A 227 -60.77 7.06 -23.00
C THR A 227 -60.28 5.62 -22.92
N VAL A 228 -59.05 5.36 -23.37
CA VAL A 228 -58.46 4.02 -23.38
C VAL A 228 -57.25 4.02 -22.46
N ALA A 229 -57.24 3.09 -21.50
CA ALA A 229 -56.15 2.91 -20.56
C ALA A 229 -54.81 2.68 -21.28
N VAL A 230 -53.71 3.01 -20.61
CA VAL A 230 -52.36 2.80 -21.14
C VAL A 230 -52.17 1.34 -21.58
N GLY A 231 -51.58 1.12 -22.75
CA GLY A 231 -51.36 -0.21 -23.31
C GLY A 231 -52.57 -0.84 -24.02
N GLY A 232 -53.75 -0.21 -23.95
CA GLY A 232 -54.92 -0.64 -24.73
C GLY A 232 -54.82 -0.26 -26.21
N VAL A 233 -55.24 -1.14 -27.12
CA VAL A 233 -55.26 -0.89 -28.57
C VAL A 233 -56.37 0.12 -28.93
N LEU A 234 -56.00 1.23 -29.55
CA LEU A 234 -56.87 2.28 -30.09
C LEU A 234 -57.35 1.94 -31.51
N GLU A 235 -56.43 1.50 -32.35
CA GLU A 235 -56.65 1.21 -33.77
C GLU A 235 -55.86 -0.03 -34.17
N GLN A 236 -56.38 -0.77 -35.15
CA GLN A 236 -55.70 -1.90 -35.77
C GLN A 236 -55.80 -1.79 -37.31
N ARG A 237 -54.81 -2.33 -38.01
CA ARG A 237 -54.84 -2.53 -39.47
C ARG A 237 -54.13 -3.84 -39.81
N PRO A 238 -54.71 -4.74 -40.61
CA PRO A 238 -56.04 -4.71 -41.24
C PRO A 238 -57.23 -4.63 -40.25
N LEU A 239 -58.42 -4.28 -40.75
CA LEU A 239 -59.60 -4.07 -39.92
C LEU A 239 -60.16 -5.41 -39.42
N PRO A 240 -60.93 -5.41 -38.31
CA PRO A 240 -61.60 -6.61 -37.85
C PRO A 240 -62.51 -7.18 -38.95
N ALA A 241 -62.53 -8.51 -39.06
CA ALA A 241 -63.25 -9.28 -40.07
C ALA A 241 -62.71 -9.22 -41.50
N ASP A 242 -61.61 -8.51 -41.78
CA ASP A 242 -60.91 -8.63 -43.06
C ASP A 242 -60.38 -10.07 -43.24
N GLU A 243 -60.47 -10.62 -44.45
CA GLU A 243 -59.86 -11.90 -44.82
C GLU A 243 -58.44 -11.65 -45.33
N VAL A 244 -57.46 -12.30 -44.72
CA VAL A 244 -56.04 -12.16 -45.05
C VAL A 244 -55.33 -13.50 -45.06
N ASP A 245 -54.17 -13.54 -45.67
CA ASP A 245 -53.33 -14.74 -45.66
C ASP A 245 -52.82 -15.02 -44.22
N PRO A 246 -52.77 -16.28 -43.79
CA PRO A 246 -52.11 -16.66 -42.55
C PRO A 246 -50.67 -16.13 -42.49
N GLY A 247 -50.28 -15.56 -41.35
CA GLY A 247 -48.99 -14.90 -41.13
C GLY A 247 -49.00 -13.40 -41.45
N THR A 248 -50.11 -12.82 -41.89
CA THR A 248 -50.23 -11.37 -42.12
C THR A 248 -50.00 -10.59 -40.83
N ALA A 249 -49.23 -9.51 -40.92
CA ALA A 249 -48.94 -8.61 -39.80
C ALA A 249 -50.08 -7.62 -39.55
N VAL A 250 -50.56 -7.54 -38.30
CA VAL A 250 -51.57 -6.56 -37.87
C VAL A 250 -50.89 -5.44 -37.10
N ASP A 251 -50.80 -4.27 -37.71
CA ASP A 251 -50.31 -3.03 -37.08
C ASP A 251 -51.34 -2.52 -36.07
N VAL A 252 -50.87 -2.06 -34.91
CA VAL A 252 -51.73 -1.50 -33.87
C VAL A 252 -51.25 -0.12 -33.41
N VAL A 253 -52.20 0.75 -33.11
CA VAL A 253 -51.94 1.99 -32.36
C VAL A 253 -52.40 1.76 -30.94
N VAL A 254 -51.51 1.83 -29.96
CA VAL A 254 -51.83 1.65 -28.53
C VAL A 254 -51.88 2.99 -27.80
N SER A 255 -52.67 3.06 -26.73
CA SER A 255 -52.79 4.23 -25.88
C SER A 255 -51.54 4.45 -25.04
N SER A 256 -51.01 5.67 -25.05
CA SER A 256 -49.96 6.12 -24.11
C SER A 256 -50.53 6.74 -22.82
N GLY A 257 -51.84 6.62 -22.57
CA GLY A 257 -52.51 7.19 -21.40
C GLY A 257 -52.91 8.67 -21.55
N GLN A 258 -53.71 9.16 -20.59
CA GLN A 258 -54.14 10.56 -20.50
C GLN A 258 -52.97 11.41 -20.03
N ARG A 259 -52.69 12.54 -20.70
CA ARG A 259 -51.73 13.52 -20.18
C ARG A 259 -52.42 14.55 -19.29
N ALA A 260 -51.80 14.87 -18.16
CA ALA A 260 -52.18 15.92 -17.23
C ALA A 260 -50.99 16.88 -17.00
N VAL A 261 -51.27 18.09 -16.52
CA VAL A 261 -50.24 19.10 -16.21
C VAL A 261 -49.90 19.02 -14.74
N VAL A 262 -48.62 18.86 -14.42
CA VAL A 262 -48.16 18.75 -13.03
C VAL A 262 -48.37 20.08 -12.29
N PRO A 263 -49.10 20.10 -11.15
CA PRO A 263 -49.34 21.32 -10.40
C PRO A 263 -48.06 21.86 -9.74
N ASN A 264 -48.04 23.16 -9.47
CA ASN A 264 -46.97 23.78 -8.68
C ASN A 264 -47.29 23.69 -7.18
N VAL A 265 -46.48 22.92 -6.45
CA VAL A 265 -46.59 22.79 -4.99
C VAL A 265 -45.37 23.33 -4.24
N LEU A 266 -44.42 23.98 -4.93
CA LEU A 266 -43.26 24.61 -4.30
C LEU A 266 -43.71 25.65 -3.26
N GLY A 267 -43.08 25.62 -2.08
CA GLY A 267 -43.39 26.47 -0.92
C GLY A 267 -44.66 26.09 -0.17
N ARG A 268 -45.43 25.08 -0.63
CA ARG A 268 -46.64 24.64 0.08
C ARG A 268 -46.31 23.65 1.21
N PRO A 269 -47.09 23.63 2.29
CA PRO A 269 -47.01 22.58 3.30
C PRO A 269 -47.29 21.20 2.69
N VAL A 270 -46.59 20.17 3.15
CA VAL A 270 -46.72 18.79 2.62
C VAL A 270 -48.17 18.29 2.53
N PRO A 271 -49.04 18.46 3.55
CA PRO A 271 -50.42 17.98 3.46
C PRO A 271 -51.19 18.64 2.29
N VAL A 272 -50.98 19.94 2.08
CA VAL A 272 -51.63 20.71 1.01
C VAL A 272 -51.05 20.33 -0.37
N ALA A 273 -49.74 20.08 -0.44
CA ALA A 273 -49.09 19.62 -1.66
C ALA A 273 -49.63 18.27 -2.13
N ILE A 274 -49.75 17.30 -1.21
CA ILE A 274 -50.31 15.97 -1.48
C ILE A 274 -51.74 16.07 -2.00
N GLU A 275 -52.60 16.85 -1.34
CA GLU A 275 -53.97 17.09 -1.78
C GLU A 275 -54.04 17.71 -3.20
N THR A 276 -53.17 18.69 -3.48
CA THR A 276 -53.11 19.34 -4.79
C THR A 276 -52.66 18.37 -5.90
N ILE A 277 -51.72 17.48 -5.63
CA ILE A 277 -51.19 16.50 -6.60
C ILE A 277 -52.20 15.39 -6.85
N THR A 278 -52.78 14.84 -5.79
CA THR A 278 -53.77 13.77 -5.87
C THR A 278 -55.06 14.22 -6.55
N SER A 279 -55.56 15.43 -6.25
CA SER A 279 -56.71 16.02 -6.95
C SER A 279 -56.45 16.29 -8.43
N ALA A 280 -55.20 16.53 -8.82
CA ALA A 280 -54.78 16.64 -10.22
C ALA A 280 -54.61 15.28 -10.93
N GLY A 281 -54.85 14.16 -10.23
CA GLY A 281 -54.80 12.81 -10.80
C GLY A 281 -53.39 12.23 -10.91
N PHE A 282 -52.44 12.72 -10.11
CA PHE A 282 -51.08 12.19 -10.00
C PHE A 282 -50.89 11.39 -8.71
N GLY A 283 -49.93 10.46 -8.72
CA GLY A 283 -49.45 9.81 -7.50
C GLY A 283 -48.46 10.71 -6.76
N VAL A 284 -48.19 10.40 -5.50
CA VAL A 284 -47.12 11.06 -4.72
C VAL A 284 -46.13 9.99 -4.29
N ALA A 285 -44.86 10.14 -4.66
CA ALA A 285 -43.79 9.26 -4.21
C ALA A 285 -43.43 9.54 -2.73
N PRO A 286 -42.71 8.64 -2.03
CA PRO A 286 -42.25 8.90 -0.67
C PRO A 286 -41.49 10.24 -0.58
N VAL A 287 -41.93 11.10 0.36
CA VAL A 287 -41.39 12.45 0.52
C VAL A 287 -39.95 12.37 1.04
N ARG A 288 -39.01 12.98 0.30
CA ARG A 288 -37.61 13.10 0.71
C ARG A 288 -37.43 14.32 1.61
N ARG A 289 -36.52 14.20 2.57
CA ARG A 289 -36.18 15.26 3.51
C ARG A 289 -34.76 15.72 3.20
N ASP A 290 -34.56 17.02 3.21
CA ASP A 290 -33.25 17.62 3.03
C ASP A 290 -33.12 18.82 3.97
N ALA A 291 -31.89 19.13 4.39
CA ALA A 291 -31.64 20.40 5.06
C ALA A 291 -32.07 21.51 4.10
N GLY A 292 -33.12 22.22 4.50
CA GLY A 292 -33.64 23.32 3.69
C GLY A 292 -32.64 24.46 3.63
N SER A 293 -33.02 25.51 2.91
CA SER A 293 -32.39 26.81 3.15
C SER A 293 -32.97 27.44 4.42
N SER A 294 -32.22 28.31 5.09
CA SER A 294 -32.72 29.16 6.18
C SER A 294 -33.94 30.02 5.77
N ASP A 295 -34.07 30.32 4.48
CA ASP A 295 -35.23 31.02 3.89
C ASP A 295 -36.47 30.11 3.73
N SER A 296 -36.30 28.79 3.86
CA SER A 296 -37.38 27.82 3.68
C SER A 296 -38.06 27.50 5.01
N VAL A 297 -39.39 27.53 5.03
CA VAL A 297 -40.16 27.12 6.20
C VAL A 297 -40.10 25.59 6.34
N PRO A 298 -39.63 25.03 7.47
CA PRO A 298 -39.61 23.59 7.68
C PRO A 298 -40.99 22.95 7.48
N GLY A 299 -41.04 21.83 6.78
CA GLY A 299 -42.28 21.16 6.40
C GLY A 299 -42.94 21.68 5.12
N THR A 300 -42.28 22.55 4.36
CA THR A 300 -42.71 22.97 3.03
C THR A 300 -41.88 22.31 1.92
N VAL A 301 -42.48 22.18 0.73
CA VAL A 301 -41.83 21.59 -0.45
C VAL A 301 -40.81 22.58 -1.03
N VAL A 302 -39.54 22.19 -1.07
CA VAL A 302 -38.46 22.98 -1.69
C VAL A 302 -38.16 22.51 -3.11
N PHE A 303 -38.50 21.27 -3.43
CA PHE A 303 -38.25 20.70 -4.75
C PHE A 303 -39.34 19.70 -5.12
N GLN A 304 -39.71 19.68 -6.40
CA GLN A 304 -40.66 18.71 -6.94
C GLN A 304 -40.17 18.18 -8.29
N VAL A 305 -40.40 16.89 -8.54
CA VAL A 305 -40.15 16.24 -9.83
C VAL A 305 -41.35 15.34 -10.15
N PRO A 306 -41.94 15.41 -11.35
CA PRO A 306 -41.60 16.30 -12.47
C PRO A 306 -41.81 17.80 -12.17
N ALA A 307 -41.12 18.66 -12.92
CA ALA A 307 -41.16 20.10 -12.73
C ALA A 307 -42.59 20.66 -12.87
N PRO A 308 -42.94 21.73 -12.14
CA PRO A 308 -44.25 22.38 -12.27
C PRO A 308 -44.58 22.73 -13.72
N GLY A 309 -45.81 22.52 -14.15
CA GLY A 309 -46.26 22.82 -15.52
C GLY A 309 -45.88 21.78 -16.58
N SER A 310 -45.09 20.76 -16.24
CA SER A 310 -44.76 19.67 -17.17
C SER A 310 -45.99 18.83 -17.53
N SER A 311 -46.05 18.33 -18.76
CA SER A 311 -47.14 17.46 -19.23
C SER A 311 -46.69 15.99 -19.20
N VAL A 312 -47.20 15.24 -18.24
CA VAL A 312 -46.88 13.82 -18.03
C VAL A 312 -48.15 12.97 -17.99
N VAL A 313 -48.02 11.65 -18.00
CA VAL A 313 -49.18 10.74 -17.97
C VAL A 313 -49.86 10.84 -16.60
N ALA A 314 -51.18 10.94 -16.56
CA ALA A 314 -51.96 10.90 -15.33
C ALA A 314 -51.64 9.60 -14.56
N GLY A 315 -51.52 9.71 -13.24
CA GLY A 315 -51.03 8.64 -12.37
C GLY A 315 -49.51 8.57 -12.23
N THR A 316 -48.73 9.41 -12.93
CA THR A 316 -47.28 9.55 -12.66
C THR A 316 -47.09 10.01 -11.21
N GLU A 317 -46.11 9.42 -10.51
CA GLU A 317 -45.77 9.84 -9.16
C GLU A 317 -44.93 11.13 -9.17
N VAL A 318 -45.32 12.09 -8.32
CA VAL A 318 -44.55 13.31 -8.07
C VAL A 318 -43.68 13.09 -6.83
N GLU A 319 -42.36 13.15 -7.03
CA GLU A 319 -41.37 13.19 -5.97
C GLU A 319 -41.31 14.59 -5.37
N LEU A 320 -41.34 14.66 -4.04
CA LEU A 320 -41.26 15.90 -3.28
C LEU A 320 -40.06 15.85 -2.36
N THR A 321 -39.24 16.90 -2.38
CA THR A 321 -38.24 17.17 -1.35
C THR A 321 -38.74 18.30 -0.48
N VAL A 322 -38.67 18.11 0.84
CA VAL A 322 -39.15 19.09 1.81
C VAL A 322 -38.01 19.58 2.67
N ALA A 323 -38.07 20.87 3.00
CA ALA A 323 -37.16 21.45 3.98
C ALA A 323 -37.44 20.84 5.35
N VAL A 324 -36.41 20.36 6.02
CA VAL A 324 -36.45 20.08 7.47
C VAL A 324 -35.61 21.09 8.23
N GLY A 325 -36.11 21.51 9.39
CA GLY A 325 -35.31 22.25 10.35
C GLY A 325 -34.34 21.31 11.08
N VAL A 326 -33.48 21.86 11.92
CA VAL A 326 -32.49 21.10 12.69
C VAL A 326 -33.21 20.00 13.50
N PRO A 327 -32.87 18.71 13.35
CA PRO A 327 -33.54 17.63 14.06
C PRO A 327 -33.26 17.68 15.56
N ARG A 328 -34.18 17.13 16.37
CA ARG A 328 -33.99 17.02 17.83
C ARG A 328 -33.04 15.87 18.15
N VAL A 329 -31.85 16.19 18.64
CA VAL A 329 -30.87 15.19 19.10
C VAL A 329 -30.67 15.16 20.62
N ILE A 330 -31.35 16.05 21.37
CA ILE A 330 -31.34 16.05 22.84
C ILE A 330 -31.80 14.69 23.39
N GLY A 331 -30.99 14.11 24.29
CA GLY A 331 -31.19 12.80 24.91
C GLY A 331 -30.62 11.62 24.13
N ARG A 332 -30.10 11.82 22.92
CA ARG A 332 -29.39 10.78 22.16
C ARG A 332 -27.91 10.74 22.52
N THR A 333 -27.24 9.64 22.18
CA THR A 333 -25.78 9.57 22.29
C THR A 333 -25.14 10.58 21.34
N PHE A 334 -23.97 11.10 21.70
CA PHE A 334 -23.23 12.02 20.81
C PHE A 334 -22.96 11.39 19.43
N ALA A 335 -22.65 10.10 19.37
CA ALA A 335 -22.40 9.39 18.12
C ALA A 335 -23.65 9.34 17.22
N ASP A 336 -24.81 9.00 17.78
CA ASP A 336 -26.07 8.95 17.02
C ASP A 336 -26.50 10.34 16.56
N ALA A 337 -26.30 11.36 17.42
CA ALA A 337 -26.60 12.75 17.13
C ALA A 337 -25.75 13.28 15.96
N VAL A 338 -24.45 12.98 15.98
CA VAL A 338 -23.54 13.33 14.88
C VAL A 338 -23.97 12.66 13.59
N HIS A 339 -24.25 11.35 13.63
CA HIS A 339 -24.67 10.62 12.43
C HIS A 339 -25.95 11.19 11.80
N GLU A 340 -26.96 11.52 12.61
CA GLU A 340 -28.21 12.12 12.12
C GLU A 340 -27.99 13.52 11.53
N LEU A 341 -27.23 14.39 12.23
CA LEU A 341 -26.98 15.76 11.80
C LEU A 341 -26.10 15.84 10.54
N GLU A 342 -25.02 15.07 10.48
CA GLU A 342 -24.13 15.03 9.31
C GLU A 342 -24.80 14.41 8.09
N SER A 343 -25.71 13.43 8.27
CA SER A 343 -26.49 12.86 7.16
C SER A 343 -27.39 13.87 6.46
N LEU A 344 -27.78 14.93 7.17
CA LEU A 344 -28.54 16.07 6.65
C LEU A 344 -27.62 17.23 6.22
N GLY A 345 -26.30 17.08 6.32
CA GLY A 345 -25.32 18.09 5.90
C GLY A 345 -25.03 19.17 6.95
N TYR A 346 -25.43 19.01 8.20
CA TYR A 346 -25.02 19.91 9.30
C TYR A 346 -23.61 19.59 9.79
N VAL A 347 -22.92 20.59 10.35
CA VAL A 347 -21.60 20.41 11.00
C VAL A 347 -21.81 20.38 12.51
N VAL A 348 -21.17 19.45 13.23
CA VAL A 348 -21.36 19.33 14.68
C VAL A 348 -20.18 19.91 15.45
N ALA A 349 -20.47 20.82 16.39
CA ALA A 349 -19.52 21.27 17.40
C ALA A 349 -19.87 20.62 18.75
N ARG A 350 -18.84 20.21 19.51
CA ARG A 350 -19.02 19.54 20.81
C ARG A 350 -18.54 20.43 21.95
N VAL A 351 -19.34 20.53 23.00
CA VAL A 351 -19.00 21.14 24.29
C VAL A 351 -19.27 20.12 25.38
N ASP A 352 -18.30 19.85 26.24
CA ASP A 352 -18.47 18.88 27.34
C ASP A 352 -18.92 19.61 28.61
N GLU A 353 -19.97 19.08 29.26
CA GLU A 353 -20.48 19.59 30.54
C GLU A 353 -20.47 18.48 31.61
N PRO A 354 -19.89 18.72 32.80
CA PRO A 354 -19.83 17.72 33.86
C PRO A 354 -21.22 17.38 34.41
N VAL A 355 -21.59 16.09 34.40
CA VAL A 355 -22.87 15.60 34.93
C VAL A 355 -22.74 14.35 35.79
N THR A 356 -23.70 14.15 36.69
CA THR A 356 -23.84 12.93 37.51
C THR A 356 -24.65 11.84 36.82
N GLU A 357 -25.60 12.21 35.96
CA GLU A 357 -26.43 11.29 35.16
C GLU A 357 -26.48 11.77 33.71
N GLY A 358 -26.63 10.85 32.75
CA GLY A 358 -26.69 11.21 31.31
C GLY A 358 -25.34 11.38 30.60
N SER A 359 -24.26 10.79 31.16
CA SER A 359 -22.95 10.77 30.50
C SER A 359 -23.02 10.17 29.09
N GLY A 360 -22.36 10.81 28.12
CA GLY A 360 -22.33 10.43 26.71
C GLY A 360 -23.56 10.85 25.91
N THR A 361 -24.54 11.52 26.53
CA THR A 361 -25.75 12.01 25.85
C THR A 361 -25.77 13.52 25.67
N VAL A 362 -26.47 13.98 24.64
CA VAL A 362 -26.66 15.41 24.35
C VAL A 362 -27.68 15.99 25.32
N LEU A 363 -27.28 17.00 26.09
CA LEU A 363 -28.12 17.71 27.06
C LEU A 363 -28.76 18.93 26.43
N VAL A 364 -27.96 19.70 25.70
CA VAL A 364 -28.36 20.95 25.05
C VAL A 364 -27.92 20.91 23.60
N GLN A 365 -28.75 21.48 22.75
CA GLN A 365 -28.52 21.62 21.33
C GLN A 365 -28.83 23.06 20.92
N ASP A 366 -27.93 23.66 20.15
CA ASP A 366 -28.11 24.99 19.54
C ASP A 366 -27.63 24.95 18.08
N PRO A 367 -28.44 25.34 17.07
CA PRO A 367 -29.82 25.83 17.15
C PRO A 367 -30.84 24.85 17.73
N GLN A 368 -31.93 25.36 18.31
CA GLN A 368 -33.00 24.53 18.86
C GLN A 368 -33.65 23.65 17.79
N ALA A 369 -34.16 22.49 18.21
CA ALA A 369 -34.84 21.56 17.30
C ALA A 369 -36.01 22.22 16.56
N GLY A 370 -36.09 22.01 15.25
CA GLY A 370 -37.08 22.58 14.34
C GLY A 370 -36.69 23.95 13.77
N THR A 371 -35.59 24.56 14.21
CA THR A 371 -35.10 25.83 13.65
C THR A 371 -34.67 25.63 12.19
N PRO A 372 -35.10 26.47 11.24
CA PRO A 372 -34.58 26.43 9.87
C PRO A 372 -33.11 26.82 9.84
N ALA A 373 -32.29 26.02 9.17
CA ALA A 373 -30.85 26.24 9.04
C ALA A 373 -30.37 25.68 7.71
N ASP A 374 -29.40 26.34 7.08
CA ASP A 374 -28.79 25.88 5.84
C ASP A 374 -27.88 24.67 6.08
N ALA A 375 -27.71 23.83 5.05
CA ALA A 375 -26.65 22.83 5.04
C ALA A 375 -25.28 23.49 5.30
N GLY A 376 -24.46 22.88 6.14
CA GLY A 376 -23.19 23.41 6.62
C GLY A 376 -23.30 24.26 7.90
N THR A 377 -24.50 24.54 8.40
CA THR A 377 -24.68 25.22 9.69
C THR A 377 -24.06 24.41 10.82
N VAL A 378 -23.34 25.08 11.72
CA VAL A 378 -22.73 24.46 12.90
C VAL A 378 -23.78 24.30 14.00
N VAL A 379 -24.07 23.07 14.38
CA VAL A 379 -24.93 22.70 15.50
C VAL A 379 -24.04 22.37 16.70
N THR A 380 -24.10 23.20 17.73
CA THR A 380 -23.38 23.02 18.98
C THR A 380 -24.16 22.07 19.89
N LEU A 381 -23.55 20.96 20.27
CA LEU A 381 -24.08 19.96 21.18
C LEU A 381 -23.32 20.02 22.50
N VAL A 382 -24.04 20.28 23.58
CA VAL A 382 -23.52 20.13 24.93
C VAL A 382 -23.73 18.68 25.36
N VAL A 383 -22.65 17.96 25.60
CA VAL A 383 -22.65 16.54 25.94
C VAL A 383 -22.31 16.38 27.41
N GLY A 384 -23.14 15.63 28.12
CA GLY A 384 -22.85 15.26 29.50
C GLY A 384 -21.60 14.39 29.56
N VAL A 385 -20.60 14.78 30.33
CA VAL A 385 -19.45 13.92 30.66
C VAL A 385 -19.50 13.55 32.13
N SER A 386 -19.35 12.25 32.43
CA SER A 386 -19.33 11.80 33.81
C SER A 386 -18.20 12.47 34.58
N THR A 387 -18.52 13.05 35.73
CA THR A 387 -17.51 13.54 36.67
C THR A 387 -16.84 12.42 37.45
N ARG A 388 -17.39 11.20 37.37
CA ARG A 388 -16.89 10.02 38.08
C ARG A 388 -16.25 9.02 37.14
N VAL A 389 -15.17 8.42 37.62
CA VAL A 389 -14.38 7.38 36.95
C VAL A 389 -13.98 6.32 37.98
N PHE A 390 -13.82 5.09 37.52
CA PHE A 390 -13.33 4.00 38.34
C PHE A 390 -11.82 4.03 38.41
N VAL A 391 -11.27 3.83 39.61
CA VAL A 391 -9.82 3.72 39.80
C VAL A 391 -9.34 2.41 39.16
N PRO A 392 -8.40 2.46 38.19
CA PRO A 392 -7.85 1.26 37.58
C PRO A 392 -6.98 0.47 38.58
N ASP A 393 -6.84 -0.83 38.38
CA ASP A 393 -5.84 -1.64 39.09
C ASP A 393 -4.44 -1.37 38.53
N LEU A 394 -3.55 -0.87 39.39
CA LEU A 394 -2.17 -0.56 39.11
C LEU A 394 -1.22 -1.61 39.68
N THR A 395 -1.73 -2.61 40.41
CA THR A 395 -0.87 -3.58 41.09
C THR A 395 -0.05 -4.41 40.10
N GLY A 396 1.26 -4.52 40.36
CA GLY A 396 2.19 -5.24 39.50
C GLY A 396 2.69 -4.47 38.28
N LEU A 397 2.19 -3.25 38.05
CA LEU A 397 2.74 -2.34 37.05
C LEU A 397 3.97 -1.61 37.60
N ASP A 398 4.85 -1.16 36.71
CA ASP A 398 5.86 -0.18 37.08
C ASP A 398 5.25 1.23 37.16
N ILE A 399 6.02 2.21 37.64
CA ILE A 399 5.50 3.57 37.85
C ILE A 399 5.13 4.29 36.55
N VAL A 400 5.77 3.94 35.42
CA VAL A 400 5.49 4.57 34.12
C VAL A 400 4.16 4.05 33.60
N ASP A 401 4.01 2.73 33.55
CA ASP A 401 2.78 2.06 33.13
C ASP A 401 1.60 2.43 34.04
N ALA A 402 1.83 2.54 35.36
CA ALA A 402 0.82 2.98 36.30
C ALA A 402 0.38 4.44 36.07
N THR A 403 1.31 5.32 35.72
CA THR A 403 1.00 6.73 35.43
C THR A 403 0.22 6.86 34.12
N ASP A 404 0.58 6.11 33.10
CA ASP A 404 -0.14 6.07 31.83
C ASP A 404 -1.57 5.58 32.04
N ARG A 405 -1.73 4.50 32.82
CA ARG A 405 -3.04 3.92 33.14
C ARG A 405 -3.95 4.87 33.93
N LEU A 406 -3.38 5.66 34.85
CA LEU A 406 -4.11 6.71 35.55
C LEU A 406 -4.53 7.84 34.60
N THR A 407 -3.65 8.24 33.68
CA THR A 407 -3.93 9.31 32.72
C THR A 407 -5.05 8.91 31.74
N GLU A 408 -5.10 7.66 31.29
CA GLU A 408 -6.18 7.12 30.45
C GLU A 408 -7.57 7.28 31.09
N THR A 409 -7.64 7.14 32.42
CA THR A 409 -8.90 7.24 33.18
C THR A 409 -9.19 8.67 33.66
N GLY A 410 -8.25 9.61 33.45
CA GLY A 410 -8.36 10.99 33.91
C GLY A 410 -8.12 11.16 35.41
N LEU A 411 -7.30 10.29 36.01
CA LEU A 411 -6.80 10.36 37.38
C LEU A 411 -5.34 10.83 37.39
N VAL A 412 -4.85 11.28 38.54
CA VAL A 412 -3.48 11.79 38.68
C VAL A 412 -2.71 11.02 39.73
N LEU A 413 -1.39 10.88 39.56
CA LEU A 413 -0.53 10.29 40.57
C LEU A 413 -0.30 11.32 41.71
N ALA A 414 -0.79 11.03 42.92
CA ALA A 414 -0.67 11.92 44.07
C ALA A 414 0.67 11.79 44.81
N GLY A 415 1.23 10.59 44.85
CA GLY A 415 2.47 10.31 45.57
C GLY A 415 2.90 8.86 45.47
N THR A 416 4.20 8.64 45.70
CA THR A 416 4.82 7.32 45.75
C THR A 416 5.46 7.10 47.12
N SER A 417 5.33 5.89 47.65
CA SER A 417 6.06 5.43 48.83
C SER A 417 6.66 4.06 48.53
N THR A 418 7.60 3.58 49.35
CA THR A 418 8.26 2.28 49.13
C THR A 418 8.18 1.39 50.35
N VAL A 419 7.93 0.09 50.15
CA VAL A 419 7.95 -0.94 51.21
C VAL A 419 8.84 -2.11 50.79
N PRO A 420 9.60 -2.75 51.71
CA PRO A 420 10.37 -3.95 51.39
C PRO A 420 9.46 -5.04 50.83
N ALA A 421 9.72 -5.50 49.61
CA ALA A 421 8.93 -6.52 48.93
C ALA A 421 9.84 -7.42 48.09
N ASP A 422 9.86 -8.72 48.42
CA ASP A 422 10.67 -9.72 47.73
C ASP A 422 10.09 -10.00 46.33
N GLY A 423 10.93 -9.90 45.29
CA GLY A 423 10.57 -10.20 43.90
C GLY A 423 9.59 -9.24 43.23
N ARG A 424 9.33 -8.07 43.82
CA ARG A 424 8.45 -7.01 43.26
C ARG A 424 9.11 -5.64 43.26
N GLU A 425 10.44 -5.58 43.15
CA GLU A 425 11.16 -4.31 43.19
C GLU A 425 10.74 -3.39 42.04
N GLY A 426 10.41 -2.14 42.36
CA GLY A 426 9.96 -1.14 41.38
C GLY A 426 8.52 -1.31 40.89
N LEU A 427 7.82 -2.37 41.30
CA LEU A 427 6.41 -2.62 40.96
C LEU A 427 5.47 -2.11 42.04
N VAL A 428 4.27 -1.70 41.65
CA VAL A 428 3.20 -1.35 42.58
C VAL A 428 2.76 -2.59 43.37
N VAL A 429 2.81 -2.47 44.69
CA VAL A 429 2.38 -3.48 45.66
C VAL A 429 0.99 -3.14 46.21
N GLU A 430 0.74 -1.85 46.43
CA GLU A 430 -0.51 -1.34 46.99
C GLU A 430 -0.85 0.01 46.34
N GLN A 431 -2.14 0.32 46.26
CA GLN A 431 -2.65 1.60 45.78
C GLN A 431 -3.75 2.13 46.69
N THR A 432 -3.93 3.44 46.72
CA THR A 432 -5.02 4.11 47.43
C THR A 432 -5.45 5.34 46.62
N PRO A 433 -6.72 5.48 46.21
CA PRO A 433 -7.88 4.61 46.46
C PRO A 433 -7.77 3.20 45.83
N ILE A 434 -8.61 2.24 46.26
CA ILE A 434 -8.49 0.85 45.81
C ILE A 434 -9.00 0.67 44.37
N ALA A 435 -8.59 -0.42 43.72
CA ALA A 435 -9.10 -0.74 42.38
C ALA A 435 -10.63 -0.84 42.37
N ASP A 436 -11.24 -0.41 41.26
CA ASP A 436 -12.69 -0.36 41.04
C ASP A 436 -13.47 0.59 41.98
N GLU A 437 -12.79 1.41 42.78
CA GLU A 437 -13.45 2.47 43.55
C GLU A 437 -13.91 3.62 42.63
N GLU A 438 -15.14 4.10 42.79
CA GLU A 438 -15.66 5.22 42.01
C GLU A 438 -15.22 6.56 42.63
N VAL A 439 -14.40 7.32 41.91
CA VAL A 439 -13.86 8.61 42.36
C VAL A 439 -14.13 9.72 41.34
N VAL A 440 -13.93 10.97 41.75
CA VAL A 440 -14.07 12.11 40.84
C VAL A 440 -12.87 12.16 39.89
N ARG A 441 -13.08 12.50 38.62
CA ARG A 441 -11.97 12.78 37.69
C ARG A 441 -11.03 13.82 38.27
N GLY A 442 -9.72 13.60 38.10
CA GLY A 442 -8.65 14.40 38.71
C GLY A 442 -8.34 14.02 40.16
N THR A 443 -8.98 13.00 40.72
CA THR A 443 -8.59 12.47 42.04
C THR A 443 -7.18 11.90 41.98
N GLY A 444 -6.42 12.18 43.03
CA GLY A 444 -5.05 11.70 43.18
C GLY A 444 -4.98 10.28 43.73
N VAL A 445 -4.31 9.37 43.01
CA VAL A 445 -4.04 8.00 43.43
C VAL A 445 -2.60 7.92 43.94
N SER A 446 -2.43 7.43 45.16
CA SER A 446 -1.12 7.16 45.76
C SER A 446 -0.76 5.69 45.59
N VAL A 447 0.51 5.39 45.31
CA VAL A 447 0.99 4.01 45.11
C VAL A 447 2.16 3.69 46.03
N VAL A 448 2.23 2.43 46.45
CA VAL A 448 3.33 1.87 47.24
C VAL A 448 4.12 0.94 46.32
N LEU A 449 5.40 1.24 46.11
CA LEU A 449 6.31 0.47 45.27
C LEU A 449 7.12 -0.53 46.11
N GLY A 450 7.45 -1.69 45.55
CA GLY A 450 8.34 -2.66 46.17
C GLY A 450 9.79 -2.17 46.20
N ALA A 451 10.44 -2.27 47.35
CA ALA A 451 11.86 -2.03 47.54
C ALA A 451 12.62 -3.34 47.82
N PRO A 452 13.89 -3.44 47.43
CA PRO A 452 14.69 -4.65 47.67
C PRO A 452 14.83 -4.94 49.16
N VAL A 453 14.66 -6.21 49.53
CA VAL A 453 14.89 -6.68 50.90
C VAL A 453 16.39 -6.83 51.12
N VAL A 454 17.03 -5.84 51.76
CA VAL A 454 18.45 -5.94 52.14
C VAL A 454 18.60 -6.81 53.39
N VAL A 455 19.13 -8.02 53.22
CA VAL A 455 19.53 -8.87 54.36
C VAL A 455 20.83 -8.33 54.92
N ALA A 456 20.81 -7.85 56.17
CA ALA A 456 22.00 -7.32 56.82
C ALA A 456 23.01 -8.44 57.14
N VAL A 457 24.30 -8.15 56.94
CA VAL A 457 25.41 -8.99 57.36
C VAL A 457 25.95 -8.51 58.70
N ILE A 458 26.38 -9.43 59.54
CA ILE A 458 26.97 -9.13 60.86
C ILE A 458 28.44 -8.77 60.68
N VAL A 459 28.87 -7.65 61.26
CA VAL A 459 30.28 -7.20 61.25
C VAL A 459 31.12 -8.15 62.12
N PRO A 460 32.13 -8.86 61.56
CA PRO A 460 33.00 -9.74 62.33
C PRO A 460 33.95 -8.94 63.25
N ALA A 461 34.48 -9.60 64.27
CA ALA A 461 35.52 -9.04 65.13
C ALA A 461 36.89 -9.13 64.45
N VAL A 462 37.49 -7.97 64.18
CA VAL A 462 38.81 -7.83 63.55
C VAL A 462 39.86 -7.16 64.44
N VAL A 463 39.47 -6.62 65.60
CA VAL A 463 40.41 -6.11 66.60
C VAL A 463 41.32 -7.23 67.11
N GLY A 464 42.63 -6.98 67.15
CA GLY A 464 43.66 -7.96 67.52
C GLY A 464 44.16 -8.83 66.37
N LEU A 465 43.55 -8.75 65.19
CA LEU A 465 44.06 -9.41 63.98
C LEU A 465 45.09 -8.54 63.26
N THR A 466 45.94 -9.17 62.45
CA THR A 466 46.76 -8.44 61.48
C THR A 466 45.88 -7.78 60.44
N GLN A 467 46.33 -6.66 59.86
CA GLN A 467 45.59 -5.96 58.80
C GLN A 467 45.14 -6.88 57.66
N GLU A 468 45.99 -7.84 57.27
CA GLU A 468 45.68 -8.79 56.20
C GLU A 468 44.61 -9.83 56.62
N ALA A 469 44.69 -10.35 57.85
CA ALA A 469 43.67 -11.26 58.37
C ALA A 469 42.32 -10.55 58.58
N ALA A 470 42.34 -9.29 59.04
CA ALA A 470 41.15 -8.45 59.14
C ALA A 470 40.49 -8.22 57.77
N ARG A 471 41.29 -7.96 56.73
CA ARG A 471 40.80 -7.80 55.35
C ARG A 471 40.09 -9.05 54.85
N GLN A 472 40.66 -10.23 55.09
CA GLN A 472 40.07 -11.50 54.68
C GLN A 472 38.77 -11.82 55.43
N ALA A 473 38.74 -11.59 56.74
CA ALA A 473 37.55 -11.79 57.56
C ALA A 473 36.38 -10.89 57.14
N LEU A 474 36.67 -9.62 56.82
CA LEU A 474 35.66 -8.67 56.33
C LEU A 474 35.19 -9.02 54.91
N ALA A 475 36.11 -9.38 54.01
CA ALA A 475 35.76 -9.78 52.65
C ALA A 475 34.87 -11.03 52.62
N ALA A 476 35.10 -12.01 53.49
CA ALA A 476 34.25 -13.20 53.62
C ALA A 476 32.81 -12.88 54.08
N ALA A 477 32.64 -11.78 54.82
CA ALA A 477 31.34 -11.25 55.21
C ALA A 477 30.78 -10.23 54.18
N ASN A 478 31.36 -10.14 52.98
CA ASN A 478 31.02 -9.12 51.97
C ASN A 478 31.14 -7.68 52.50
N LEU A 479 32.08 -7.40 53.41
CA LEU A 479 32.37 -6.07 53.96
C LEU A 479 33.73 -5.58 53.46
N VAL A 480 33.89 -4.27 53.36
CA VAL A 480 35.11 -3.64 52.85
C VAL A 480 35.91 -3.07 54.02
N ILE A 481 37.21 -3.36 54.08
CA ILE A 481 38.11 -2.76 55.08
C ILE A 481 38.64 -1.41 54.60
N GLU A 482 38.70 -0.43 55.50
CA GLU A 482 39.38 0.85 55.30
C GLU A 482 40.31 1.13 56.49
N VAL A 483 41.59 1.45 56.24
CA VAL A 483 42.50 1.88 57.31
C VAL A 483 42.29 3.37 57.52
N ARG A 484 41.60 3.73 58.60
CA ARG A 484 41.29 5.13 58.94
C ARG A 484 42.51 5.88 59.44
N GLU A 485 43.29 5.22 60.30
CA GLU A 485 44.39 5.87 61.00
C GLU A 485 45.49 4.85 61.33
N LEU A 486 46.74 5.31 61.23
CA LEU A 486 47.92 4.63 61.74
C LEU A 486 48.34 5.30 63.05
N ARG A 487 48.27 4.58 64.17
CA ARG A 487 48.54 5.15 65.50
C ARG A 487 49.73 4.43 66.17
N PRO A 488 50.74 5.16 66.67
CA PRO A 488 51.86 4.58 67.42
C PRO A 488 51.38 3.86 68.69
N SER A 489 51.87 2.64 68.91
CA SER A 489 51.59 1.88 70.13
C SER A 489 52.84 1.17 70.64
N GLY A 490 53.07 1.25 71.95
CA GLY A 490 54.11 0.48 72.63
C GLY A 490 53.63 -0.89 73.15
N GLU A 491 52.31 -1.10 73.16
CA GLU A 491 51.66 -2.29 73.72
C GLU A 491 51.18 -3.26 72.64
N VAL A 492 50.76 -2.74 71.48
CA VAL A 492 50.24 -3.53 70.36
C VAL A 492 51.31 -3.64 69.29
N ALA A 493 51.50 -4.86 68.75
CA ALA A 493 52.48 -5.10 67.70
C ALA A 493 52.15 -4.28 66.43
N PRO A 494 53.16 -3.70 65.74
CA PRO A 494 52.95 -2.97 64.50
C PRO A 494 52.20 -3.83 63.46
N GLY A 495 51.22 -3.24 62.77
CA GLY A 495 50.40 -3.91 61.76
C GLY A 495 49.14 -4.64 62.27
N VAL A 496 48.86 -4.57 63.58
CA VAL A 496 47.66 -5.15 64.20
C VAL A 496 46.55 -4.10 64.36
N VAL A 497 45.30 -4.50 64.13
CA VAL A 497 44.12 -3.63 64.30
C VAL A 497 43.84 -3.40 65.79
N MET A 498 43.78 -2.14 66.19
CA MET A 498 43.50 -1.70 67.57
C MET A 498 42.04 -1.35 67.79
N GLU A 499 41.42 -0.73 66.80
CA GLU A 499 40.03 -0.28 66.86
C GLU A 499 39.34 -0.63 65.55
N GLN A 500 38.06 -0.97 65.63
CA GLN A 500 37.19 -1.15 64.48
C GLN A 500 35.90 -0.35 64.66
N GLU A 501 35.40 0.22 63.58
CA GLU A 501 34.12 0.91 63.54
C GLU A 501 33.44 0.61 62.19
N PRO A 502 32.21 0.06 62.18
CA PRO A 502 31.33 -0.29 63.30
C PRO A 502 31.86 -1.40 64.23
N VAL A 503 31.36 -1.43 65.47
CA VAL A 503 31.72 -2.47 66.45
C VAL A 503 31.30 -3.86 65.99
N ALA A 504 32.05 -4.87 66.40
CA ALA A 504 31.76 -6.27 66.10
C ALA A 504 30.35 -6.66 66.55
N GLY A 505 29.67 -7.50 65.78
CA GLY A 505 28.30 -7.93 66.03
C GLY A 505 27.21 -6.98 65.52
N SER A 506 27.56 -5.77 65.05
CA SER A 506 26.59 -4.85 64.45
C SER A 506 26.10 -5.35 63.07
N ALA A 507 24.83 -5.12 62.76
CA ALA A 507 24.24 -5.47 61.48
C ALA A 507 24.43 -4.34 60.47
N ARG A 508 25.00 -4.65 59.30
CA ARG A 508 25.26 -3.69 58.22
C ARG A 508 24.86 -4.26 56.87
N PRO A 509 24.45 -3.42 55.90
CA PRO A 509 24.25 -3.89 54.53
C PRO A 509 25.53 -4.52 53.94
N PRO A 510 25.42 -5.52 53.05
CA PRO A 510 26.55 -5.99 52.25
C PRO A 510 27.26 -4.82 51.54
N GLY A 511 28.58 -4.86 51.48
CA GLY A 511 29.43 -3.83 50.88
C GLY A 511 29.76 -2.65 51.80
N SER A 512 29.25 -2.63 53.04
CA SER A 512 29.56 -1.57 54.00
C SER A 512 31.05 -1.54 54.37
N VAL A 513 31.57 -0.34 54.61
CA VAL A 513 32.96 -0.11 54.99
C VAL A 513 33.12 -0.24 56.51
N VAL A 514 34.13 -0.98 56.93
CA VAL A 514 34.58 -1.10 58.32
C VAL A 514 35.94 -0.40 58.43
N ALA A 515 35.92 0.75 59.10
CA ALA A 515 37.09 1.55 59.39
C ALA A 515 37.90 0.92 60.53
N VAL A 516 39.21 0.75 60.33
CA VAL A 516 40.12 0.20 61.34
C VAL A 516 41.24 1.18 61.65
N VAL A 517 41.68 1.19 62.91
CA VAL A 517 42.90 1.87 63.35
C VAL A 517 43.98 0.82 63.53
N VAL A 518 45.13 0.98 62.86
CA VAL A 518 46.22 0.00 62.88
C VAL A 518 47.40 0.54 63.68
N ALA A 519 48.00 -0.32 64.51
CA ALA A 519 49.16 0.01 65.32
C ALA A 519 50.41 0.24 64.46
N THR A 520 51.17 1.28 64.77
CA THR A 520 52.53 1.52 64.25
C THR A 520 53.56 1.50 65.37
N GLU A 521 54.85 1.53 65.03
CA GLU A 521 55.94 1.51 66.00
C GLU A 521 55.78 2.62 67.07
N GLY A 522 55.88 2.22 68.34
CA GLY A 522 55.70 3.11 69.48
C GLY A 522 56.82 4.16 69.61
N VAL A 523 56.52 5.24 70.34
CA VAL A 523 57.47 6.31 70.66
C VAL A 523 57.90 6.23 72.12
N VAL A 524 59.17 6.49 72.37
CA VAL A 524 59.81 6.54 73.69
C VAL A 524 60.50 7.88 73.87
N THR A 525 60.58 8.36 75.11
CA THR A 525 61.27 9.61 75.44
C THR A 525 62.78 9.42 75.48
N VAL A 526 63.51 10.29 74.81
CA VAL A 526 64.98 10.28 74.77
C VAL A 526 65.53 10.68 76.15
N PRO A 527 66.30 9.82 76.83
CA PRO A 527 66.86 10.11 78.15
C PRO A 527 67.89 11.25 78.11
N ALA A 528 68.08 11.93 79.23
CA ALA A 528 69.13 12.93 79.39
C ALA A 528 70.47 12.23 79.64
N VAL A 529 71.38 12.33 78.67
CA VAL A 529 72.72 11.71 78.72
C VAL A 529 73.88 12.70 78.68
N VAL A 530 73.61 14.00 78.47
CA VAL A 530 74.64 15.06 78.55
C VAL A 530 75.19 15.18 79.97
N GLY A 531 76.52 15.21 80.10
CA GLY A 531 77.24 15.26 81.37
C GLY A 531 77.58 13.89 81.97
N LEU A 532 77.03 12.80 81.44
CA LEU A 532 77.31 11.44 81.89
C LEU A 532 78.54 10.85 81.17
N GLY A 533 79.13 9.82 81.78
CA GLY A 533 80.14 8.99 81.12
C GLY A 533 79.52 8.18 79.99
N LEU A 534 80.24 7.96 78.88
CA LEU A 534 79.71 7.26 77.70
C LEU A 534 79.07 5.90 78.02
N ALA A 535 79.69 5.11 78.90
CA ALA A 535 79.17 3.80 79.31
C ALA A 535 77.85 3.88 80.11
N GLU A 536 77.62 4.97 80.82
CA GLU A 536 76.37 5.22 81.56
C GLU A 536 75.27 5.75 80.63
N ALA A 537 75.65 6.64 79.70
CA ALA A 537 74.78 7.12 78.62
C ALA A 537 74.25 5.98 77.75
N GLU A 538 75.12 5.03 77.35
CA GLU A 538 74.73 3.87 76.54
C GLU A 538 73.71 2.99 77.25
N ARG A 539 73.90 2.71 78.55
CA ARG A 539 72.94 1.92 79.33
C ARG A 539 71.57 2.57 79.40
N LEU A 540 71.51 3.89 79.59
CA LEU A 540 70.24 4.62 79.66
C LEU A 540 69.53 4.66 78.31
N VAL A 541 70.26 4.86 77.20
CA VAL A 541 69.69 4.88 75.85
C VAL A 541 69.19 3.50 75.42
N VAL A 542 69.96 2.44 75.69
CA VAL A 542 69.56 1.06 75.39
C VAL A 542 68.38 0.61 76.27
N ALA A 543 68.36 1.01 77.55
CA ALA A 543 67.22 0.74 78.44
C ALA A 543 65.94 1.44 77.96
N ALA A 544 66.07 2.61 77.34
CA ALA A 544 64.97 3.31 76.66
C ALA A 544 64.59 2.68 75.30
N ARG A 545 65.18 1.54 74.92
CA ARG A 545 64.97 0.83 73.64
C ARG A 545 65.36 1.67 72.42
N LEU A 546 66.39 2.51 72.58
CA LEU A 546 67.00 3.32 71.53
C LEU A 546 68.44 2.85 71.29
N HIS A 547 68.97 3.11 70.09
CA HIS A 547 70.38 2.87 69.79
C HIS A 547 71.20 4.13 70.06
N ILE A 548 72.47 4.00 70.46
CA ILE A 548 73.38 5.14 70.66
C ILE A 548 74.49 5.11 69.61
N ASP A 549 74.83 6.26 69.05
CA ASP A 549 75.99 6.45 68.17
C ASP A 549 76.85 7.60 68.70
N ALA A 550 78.09 7.30 69.09
CA ALA A 550 78.99 8.27 69.74
C ALA A 550 80.04 8.91 68.80
N GLY A 551 80.02 8.58 67.50
CA GLY A 551 81.01 9.08 66.54
C GLY A 551 82.47 8.71 66.89
N PRO A 552 83.48 9.39 66.32
CA PRO A 552 84.90 9.06 66.53
C PRO A 552 85.37 9.40 67.96
N ILE A 553 85.80 8.37 68.69
CA ILE A 553 86.19 8.45 70.10
C ILE A 553 87.69 8.75 70.26
N ARG A 554 88.05 9.68 71.15
CA ARG A 554 89.44 9.96 71.54
C ARG A 554 89.82 9.21 72.83
N PRO A 555 91.08 8.80 73.05
CA PRO A 555 91.49 8.12 74.29
C PRO A 555 91.40 9.06 75.51
N GLY A 556 90.84 8.56 76.63
CA GLY A 556 90.65 9.29 77.89
C GLY A 556 89.33 8.93 78.58
N THR A 557 89.01 9.61 79.68
CA THR A 557 87.67 9.51 80.30
C THR A 557 86.68 10.30 79.44
N LEU A 558 85.64 9.63 78.93
CA LEU A 558 84.71 10.18 77.94
C LEU A 558 83.44 10.71 78.60
N VAL A 559 83.16 12.00 78.41
CA VAL A 559 81.92 12.64 78.86
C VAL A 559 81.11 13.10 77.66
N VAL A 560 79.80 12.87 77.69
CA VAL A 560 78.87 13.33 76.65
C VAL A 560 78.66 14.84 76.79
N THR A 561 78.93 15.58 75.71
CA THR A 561 78.81 17.05 75.67
C THR A 561 77.56 17.53 74.95
N SER A 562 77.08 16.73 73.99
CA SER A 562 75.81 16.98 73.31
C SER A 562 75.14 15.68 72.91
N GLN A 563 73.80 15.70 72.86
CA GLN A 563 72.98 14.61 72.35
C GLN A 563 71.97 15.14 71.32
N ARG A 564 71.65 14.32 70.32
CA ARG A 564 70.56 14.53 69.36
C ARG A 564 69.83 13.20 69.11
N PRO A 565 68.49 13.13 69.27
CA PRO A 565 67.56 14.19 69.68
C PRO A 565 67.82 14.72 71.11
N ALA A 566 67.32 15.92 71.41
CA ALA A 566 67.49 16.55 72.72
C ALA A 566 66.81 15.73 73.83
N ALA A 567 67.28 15.89 75.07
CA ALA A 567 66.68 15.22 76.22
C ALA A 567 65.19 15.57 76.32
N GLY A 568 64.35 14.55 76.56
CA GLY A 568 62.89 14.70 76.62
C GLY A 568 62.17 14.73 75.27
N ALA A 569 62.87 14.70 74.13
CA ALA A 569 62.24 14.54 72.82
C ALA A 569 61.59 13.16 72.67
N GLN A 570 60.53 13.05 71.85
CA GLN A 570 59.95 11.75 71.49
C GLN A 570 60.69 11.17 70.29
N ALA A 571 61.12 9.92 70.40
CA ALA A 571 61.80 9.18 69.35
C ALA A 571 61.15 7.81 69.18
N VAL A 572 61.08 7.31 67.95
CA VAL A 572 60.51 5.98 67.67
C VAL A 572 61.41 4.91 68.29
N ILE A 573 60.81 3.86 68.86
CA ILE A 573 61.55 2.71 69.39
C ILE A 573 62.51 2.16 68.32
N GLY A 574 63.77 1.90 68.67
CA GLY A 574 64.80 1.45 67.73
C GLY A 574 65.49 2.57 66.92
N SER A 575 65.10 3.83 67.09
CA SER A 575 65.83 4.96 66.50
C SER A 575 67.16 5.25 67.21
N THR A 576 68.06 5.98 66.54
CA THR A 576 69.43 6.24 67.02
C THR A 576 69.57 7.63 67.66
N VAL A 577 70.13 7.68 68.87
CA VAL A 577 70.56 8.89 69.57
C VAL A 577 72.04 9.12 69.29
N VAL A 578 72.34 10.18 68.55
CA VAL A 578 73.71 10.60 68.25
C VAL A 578 74.25 11.45 69.39
N VAL A 579 75.38 11.06 69.97
CA VAL A 579 76.07 11.78 71.05
C VAL A 579 77.45 12.23 70.62
N THR A 580 77.91 13.36 71.15
CA THR A 580 79.28 13.85 70.95
C THR A 580 80.03 13.78 72.26
N VAL A 581 81.17 13.09 72.27
CA VAL A 581 81.98 12.84 73.47
C VAL A 581 83.30 13.62 73.45
N GLN A 582 83.73 14.08 74.63
CA GLN A 582 85.04 14.72 74.82
C GLN A 582 85.87 13.90 75.81
N GLY A 583 87.15 13.68 75.47
CA GLY A 583 88.13 13.01 76.34
C GLY A 583 88.77 14.00 77.30
N ILE A 584 88.80 13.65 78.59
CA ILE A 584 89.42 14.42 79.67
C ILE A 584 90.53 13.57 80.31
N VAL A 585 91.66 14.20 80.64
CA VAL A 585 92.80 13.64 81.38
C VAL A 585 93.11 14.51 82.60
N ALA A 586 93.52 13.90 83.70
CA ALA A 586 93.93 14.65 84.89
C ALA A 586 95.26 15.37 84.66
N ALA A 587 95.38 16.63 85.07
CA ALA A 587 96.62 17.40 84.99
C ALA A 587 97.73 16.67 85.76
N PRO A 588 98.88 16.35 85.14
CA PRO A 588 100.01 15.77 85.86
C PRO A 588 100.54 16.73 86.94
N ALA A 589 101.18 16.16 87.97
CA ALA A 589 101.96 16.93 88.94
C ALA A 589 103.31 17.31 88.32
N LEU A 590 103.43 18.58 87.95
CA LEU A 590 104.57 19.22 87.30
C LEU A 590 105.33 20.18 88.22
N GLU A 591 104.70 20.68 89.28
CA GLU A 591 105.33 21.56 90.27
C GLU A 591 106.51 20.86 90.96
N GLY A 592 107.63 21.57 91.10
CA GLY A 592 108.88 21.03 91.65
C GLY A 592 109.70 20.16 90.68
N LEU A 593 109.23 19.91 89.46
CA LEU A 593 110.02 19.25 88.41
C LEU A 593 110.87 20.27 87.64
N LEU A 594 111.97 19.79 87.05
CA LEU A 594 112.68 20.54 86.00
C LEU A 594 111.79 20.64 84.76
N ILE A 595 111.82 21.80 84.09
CA ILE A 595 110.94 22.09 82.95
C ILE A 595 111.06 21.07 81.81
N THR A 596 112.25 20.49 81.61
CA THR A 596 112.49 19.42 80.64
C THR A 596 111.71 18.15 80.97
N VAL A 597 111.64 17.80 82.26
CA VAL A 597 110.87 16.64 82.76
C VAL A 597 109.39 16.95 82.72
N ALA A 598 108.97 18.15 83.14
CA ALA A 598 107.58 18.57 83.11
C ALA A 598 107.00 18.52 81.68
N ARG A 599 107.75 19.01 80.68
CA ARG A 599 107.35 18.97 79.26
C ARG A 599 107.21 17.55 78.73
N ALA A 600 108.16 16.67 79.04
CA ALA A 600 108.10 15.27 78.63
C ALA A 600 106.93 14.50 79.30
N THR A 601 106.54 14.90 80.52
CA THR A 601 105.38 14.33 81.23
C THR A 601 104.06 14.81 80.62
N ALA A 602 103.93 16.12 80.36
CA ALA A 602 102.73 16.68 79.71
C ALA A 602 102.53 16.13 78.29
N GLN A 603 103.59 16.07 77.46
CA GLN A 603 103.51 15.54 76.09
C GLN A 603 103.07 14.07 76.05
N ARG A 604 103.52 13.23 76.99
CA ARG A 604 103.10 11.82 77.08
C ARG A 604 101.61 11.65 77.37
N MET A 605 101.01 12.61 78.08
CA MET A 605 99.57 12.62 78.37
C MET A 605 98.77 13.37 77.30
N GLY A 606 99.42 13.75 76.19
CA GLY A 606 98.78 14.49 75.10
C GLY A 606 98.45 15.93 75.46
N LEU A 607 99.15 16.52 76.43
CA LEU A 607 98.96 17.88 76.90
C LEU A 607 100.11 18.78 76.43
N THR A 608 99.80 20.06 76.25
CA THR A 608 100.77 21.09 75.86
C THR A 608 101.13 21.94 77.09
N LEU A 609 102.37 22.45 77.16
CA LEU A 609 102.77 23.39 78.23
C LEU A 609 102.91 24.80 77.69
N ALA A 610 102.40 25.77 78.45
CA ALA A 610 102.67 27.19 78.28
C ALA A 610 103.59 27.66 79.41
N GLU A 611 104.80 28.10 79.07
CA GLU A 611 105.84 28.42 80.06
C GLU A 611 105.98 29.93 80.27
N SER A 612 105.99 30.37 81.53
CA SER A 612 106.30 31.75 81.94
C SER A 612 107.54 31.76 82.83
N LEU A 613 108.44 32.76 82.72
CA LEU A 613 109.72 32.81 83.44
C LEU A 613 109.70 33.83 84.57
N GLU A 614 110.11 33.42 85.78
CA GLU A 614 110.15 34.28 86.97
C GLU A 614 111.45 34.11 87.77
N PHE A 615 111.94 35.16 88.43
CA PHE A 615 113.21 35.11 89.19
C PHE A 615 113.03 34.34 90.50
N GLY A 616 113.69 33.17 90.63
CA GLY A 616 113.60 32.31 91.82
C GLY A 616 114.99 31.86 92.26
N GLY A 617 115.45 32.31 93.43
CA GLY A 617 116.84 32.15 93.89
C GLY A 617 117.30 30.73 94.26
N ILE A 618 116.65 29.67 93.77
CA ILE A 618 116.83 28.29 94.29
C ILE A 618 117.36 27.31 93.23
N ARG A 619 117.10 27.52 91.94
CA ARG A 619 117.79 26.87 90.78
C ARG A 619 117.08 27.30 89.47
N PRO A 620 117.79 27.67 88.40
CA PRO A 620 117.16 27.96 87.12
C PRO A 620 116.55 26.68 86.50
N GLY A 621 115.35 26.79 85.94
CA GLY A 621 114.65 25.71 85.22
C GLY A 621 113.65 24.89 86.04
N LEU A 622 113.36 25.26 87.30
CA LEU A 622 112.38 24.57 88.16
C LEU A 622 110.97 25.13 87.97
N VAL A 623 109.95 24.27 87.86
CA VAL A 623 108.53 24.69 87.86
C VAL A 623 108.10 25.09 89.26
N LEU A 624 107.71 26.35 89.42
CA LEU A 624 107.30 26.97 90.68
C LEU A 624 105.80 26.83 90.94
N SER A 625 104.99 26.78 89.89
CA SER A 625 103.54 26.61 89.96
C SER A 625 103.01 26.05 88.65
N GLN A 626 101.87 25.39 88.72
CA GLN A 626 101.10 24.95 87.56
C GLN A 626 99.64 25.40 87.67
N ASP A 627 99.01 25.63 86.52
CA ASP A 627 97.58 25.89 86.37
C ASP A 627 97.09 25.19 85.10
N PRO A 628 96.15 24.24 85.17
CA PRO A 628 95.43 23.76 86.35
C PRO A 628 96.27 22.92 87.34
N LEU A 629 95.79 22.83 88.58
CA LEU A 629 96.48 22.13 89.66
C LEU A 629 96.54 20.62 89.41
N ALA A 630 97.50 19.93 90.03
CA ALA A 630 97.69 18.50 89.81
C ALA A 630 96.41 17.72 90.19
N GLY A 631 95.93 16.88 89.28
CA GLY A 631 94.69 16.12 89.44
C GLY A 631 93.44 16.81 88.90
N GLU A 632 93.48 18.10 88.56
CA GLU A 632 92.34 18.79 87.95
C GLU A 632 92.09 18.32 86.51
N PRO A 633 90.82 18.27 86.05
CA PRO A 633 90.48 17.76 84.73
C PRO A 633 90.87 18.71 83.59
N VAL A 634 91.67 18.22 82.64
CA VAL A 634 92.09 18.95 81.44
C VAL A 634 91.62 18.21 80.19
N PRO A 635 91.05 18.90 79.19
CA PRO A 635 90.76 18.30 77.88
C PRO A 635 92.02 17.65 77.29
N VAL A 636 91.90 16.46 76.71
CA VAL A 636 93.00 15.83 75.96
C VAL A 636 93.40 16.72 74.78
N GLY A 637 94.66 17.16 74.72
CA GLY A 637 95.15 18.19 73.80
C GLY A 637 95.20 19.61 74.38
N GLY A 638 94.71 19.80 75.61
CA GLY A 638 94.69 21.09 76.31
C GLY A 638 96.07 21.56 76.76
N THR A 639 96.12 22.79 77.26
CA THR A 639 97.36 23.46 77.69
C THR A 639 97.40 23.62 79.20
N ILE A 640 98.52 23.28 79.83
CA ILE A 640 98.82 23.57 81.24
C ILE A 640 99.82 24.71 81.27
N ALA A 641 99.48 25.79 81.97
CA ALA A 641 100.38 26.90 82.22
C ALA A 641 101.32 26.54 83.39
N VAL A 642 102.62 26.78 83.21
CA VAL A 642 103.64 26.55 84.24
C VAL A 642 104.56 27.77 84.38
N THR A 643 104.88 28.13 85.62
CA THR A 643 105.83 29.20 85.93
C THR A 643 107.19 28.60 86.27
N VAL A 644 108.27 29.11 85.68
CA VAL A 644 109.61 28.49 85.72
C VAL A 644 110.67 29.48 86.23
N SER A 645 111.53 29.03 87.12
CA SER A 645 112.58 29.83 87.78
C SER A 645 113.79 30.21 86.86
N ARG A 646 114.33 31.43 86.97
CA ARG A 646 115.61 31.90 86.34
C ARG A 646 116.55 32.68 87.29
N PHE A 647 117.85 32.83 86.96
CA PHE A 647 118.91 33.44 87.83
C PHE A 647 119.39 34.84 87.36
N GLY A 648 119.55 35.83 88.28
CA GLY A 648 120.20 37.15 88.06
C GLY A 648 119.52 38.38 88.74
N ARG A 649 120.28 39.34 89.31
CA ARG A 649 119.80 40.65 89.84
C ARG A 649 119.96 41.77 88.80
N PRO A 650 119.14 42.85 88.79
CA PRO A 650 119.23 43.90 87.78
C PRO A 650 120.42 44.85 88.05
N GLY A 651 121.35 45.01 87.09
CA GLY A 651 122.14 46.24 86.92
C GLY A 651 123.64 46.29 87.30
N SER A 652 124.48 45.29 86.98
CA SER A 652 125.96 45.49 87.01
C SER A 652 126.67 44.76 85.86
N GLU A 653 127.53 45.50 85.16
CA GLU A 653 128.28 45.16 83.95
C GLU A 653 129.66 44.57 84.32
N PHE A 654 129.98 43.36 83.87
CA PHE A 654 131.34 42.85 83.65
C PHE A 654 131.29 41.74 82.61
N ASP A 655 131.94 42.01 81.48
CA ASP A 655 132.37 41.07 80.45
C ASP A 655 133.22 39.93 81.06
N LEU A 656 133.15 38.75 80.44
CA LEU A 656 134.33 38.07 79.88
C LEU A 656 133.92 36.79 79.13
N ASP A 657 134.37 36.78 77.88
CA ASP A 657 134.40 35.74 76.86
C ASP A 657 134.96 34.37 77.30
N ILE A 658 134.94 33.43 76.35
CA ILE A 658 135.58 32.08 76.25
C ILE A 658 134.53 30.96 76.45
N PHE A 659 133.94 30.37 75.41
CA PHE A 659 134.61 29.45 74.46
C PHE A 659 134.15 29.61 73.00
N GLU A 660 135.16 29.56 72.13
CA GLU A 660 135.14 29.50 70.68
C GLU A 660 134.39 28.27 70.09
N ARG A 661 133.99 28.46 68.82
CA ARG A 661 133.61 27.51 67.73
C ARG A 661 134.38 26.16 67.74
N PRO A 662 133.98 25.07 67.01
CA PRO A 662 133.45 25.10 65.63
C PRO A 662 132.48 23.98 65.17
N GLU A 663 132.10 24.08 63.88
CA GLU A 663 131.74 23.06 62.85
C GLU A 663 131.43 21.61 63.28
N VAL A 664 130.43 20.94 62.70
CA VAL A 664 130.50 20.19 61.42
C VAL A 664 129.05 19.69 61.16
N VAL A 665 128.33 20.03 60.07
CA VAL A 665 128.46 19.60 58.66
C VAL A 665 128.05 18.12 58.45
N VAL A 666 127.00 17.94 57.60
CA VAL A 666 126.83 16.84 56.60
C VAL A 666 126.33 15.49 57.18
N THR A 667 125.32 14.78 56.63
CA THR A 667 124.77 14.73 55.27
C THR A 667 123.52 13.83 55.20
N ARG A 668 122.61 14.13 54.25
CA ARG A 668 121.76 13.20 53.45
C ARG A 668 122.62 12.08 52.81
N PRO A 669 122.12 10.87 52.38
CA PRO A 669 121.12 10.78 51.29
C PRO A 669 120.31 9.46 51.15
N ASP A 670 119.33 9.49 50.23
CA ASP A 670 118.97 8.54 49.15
C ASP A 670 119.33 7.03 49.32
N ARG A 671 118.58 6.01 48.89
CA ARG A 671 117.77 5.83 47.67
C ARG A 671 117.25 4.36 47.56
N ILE A 672 116.27 4.16 46.66
CA ILE A 672 115.92 2.96 45.85
C ILE A 672 114.80 2.00 46.36
N GLY A 673 113.80 1.79 45.48
CA GLY A 673 112.52 1.04 45.61
C GLY A 673 112.62 -0.50 45.55
N PRO A 674 111.64 -1.28 44.99
CA PRO A 674 110.67 -0.97 43.91
C PRO A 674 109.18 -1.42 44.21
N VAL A 675 108.14 -0.87 43.53
CA VAL A 675 107.25 -1.50 42.48
C VAL A 675 106.22 -2.52 43.09
N ILE A 676 104.88 -2.51 42.92
CA ILE A 676 103.95 -2.27 41.78
C ILE A 676 102.58 -1.74 42.30
N ARG A 677 101.98 -0.87 41.46
CA ARG A 677 100.57 -0.54 41.15
C ARG A 677 99.60 -1.77 41.03
N PRO A 678 98.34 -1.66 40.53
CA PRO A 678 97.56 -0.51 40.03
C PRO A 678 96.21 -0.38 40.76
N GLY A 679 95.42 0.68 40.61
CA GLY A 679 95.33 1.70 39.57
C GLY A 679 94.01 2.46 39.73
N PRO A 680 93.78 3.52 38.94
CA PRO A 680 93.15 4.77 39.39
C PRO A 680 91.72 4.94 38.84
N ILE A 681 91.00 6.05 39.10
CA ILE A 681 90.91 7.22 38.19
C ILE A 681 90.08 8.35 38.88
N PHE A 682 90.68 9.56 38.90
CA PHE A 682 90.17 10.94 38.62
C PHE A 682 88.70 11.07 38.11
N GLU A 683 87.90 12.15 38.16
CA GLU A 683 88.07 13.59 38.32
C GLU A 683 86.66 14.29 38.38
N ARG A 684 86.57 15.43 39.08
CA ARG A 684 85.92 16.72 38.71
C ARG A 684 84.40 16.88 38.37
N PRO A 685 83.90 18.15 38.42
CA PRO A 685 82.48 18.53 38.50
C PRO A 685 81.91 19.18 37.22
N GLY A 686 80.58 19.34 37.11
CA GLY A 686 79.95 20.20 36.09
C GLY A 686 78.41 20.16 36.00
N LEU A 687 77.82 21.34 36.20
CA LEU A 687 76.54 21.93 35.75
C LEU A 687 75.74 21.27 34.59
N LEU A 688 74.40 21.44 34.67
CA LEU A 688 73.36 21.63 33.61
C LEU A 688 73.24 20.52 32.55
N ASP A 689 72.10 20.15 31.98
CA ASP A 689 70.93 20.92 31.55
C ASP A 689 69.79 19.92 31.22
N ARG A 690 68.55 20.37 31.39
CA ARG A 690 67.40 20.27 30.46
C ARG A 690 67.32 19.13 29.41
N ILE A 691 66.14 18.52 29.30
CA ILE A 691 65.35 18.05 28.11
C ILE A 691 64.36 17.00 28.65
N VAL A 692 63.05 17.26 28.84
CA VAL A 692 61.94 17.34 27.87
C VAL A 692 61.83 16.15 26.90
N ARG A 693 61.02 15.15 27.31
CA ARG A 693 60.12 14.25 26.51
C ARG A 693 60.74 13.42 25.34
N PRO A 694 60.02 12.47 24.70
CA PRO A 694 58.67 11.90 24.96
C PRO A 694 58.61 10.34 24.96
N ASP A 695 57.43 9.86 25.38
CA ASP A 695 56.67 8.69 24.90
C ASP A 695 57.24 7.25 24.93
N GLY A 696 56.48 6.42 25.65
CA GLY A 696 56.44 4.96 25.62
C GLY A 696 55.22 4.49 26.40
#